data_AF-A0AAU6YL41-F1
#
_entry.id   AF-A0AAU6YL41-F1
#
_cell.length_a   1.000
_cell.length_b   1.000
_cell.length_c   1.000
_cell.angle_alpha   90.00
_cell.angle_beta   90.00
_cell.angle_gamma   90.00
#
_symmetry.space_group_name_H-M   'P 1'
#
loop_
_entity.id
_entity.type
_entity.pdbx_description
1 polymer ?
#
loop_
_entity_poly.entity_id
_entity_poly.type
_entity_poly.pdbx_seq_one_letter_code
_entity_poly.pdbx_strand_id
1 'polypeptide(L)'
;MPHPFHFQSARSAGATATEANIFIHGYSAGHSDEDKQFLLDRIPEQLKHYTNIFAFWPSNHIFRFDKSSAWKLATAGLSAGAAFTGAPMGSLSLVGSLAKDRMGNFTQARARAESMGAVLLDQLQAYLLNNHPQIKTINLIGHSLGGRLVISSLKHFSNRQQLAINDVLLMAAAVEVTALEAREMRGLLQGRLINAYSKADKTLLLNVGETCLGRNEVEHFESIEMDDFGHTDYWERLPEVLTKSRFKTCLPPSPEPAQPTAQPKKPTRAPTQPAEAKSMKLELNSPRDVYQQINDELSLIIAELRNPADDETLNLAREEALQRLSEHRTALYMRLAELEKNAEWNTFTIAFYGETGAGKSTLIETLRILLQEPGKRASQQAFRKLREQYGVTEDNLQRLQQDIEQAEARLGELTQQLTATLQQFELPFNEARSALDQANTQSNGLSQRLGTALEQHEQAHRDALAAVTRLHTLLATRKNTASLWQTLMSLFRKLPEEVELNAATASLTETTQARDSAAAALNAEQQRSNHERLALEQRLGEVTTARDQACSALASQQAQVTQQQQALVQQRLENESQLADLVAQLQRHADGEIIGDGRPDHTRETQRYDFELDGQPFALLDVPGIEGKEGLVLDQIERAVQTAHAVFYVTNQPAPPQTGDGQHQGTLEKIKQHLGAQTEVWTIFNKKISNPKHSLGNRPLTSDDENISLAGLNEKMSEQLGKHYQEVFALSALPAFLASTDHLAPGSQNAKRRSKALEDFGADELLEKSRLRAFLQMLSDRLILNGKAKIVRANFNKANDALNQTTTTLSGVQQTLSALSRKLSQEEQSAKSQLNSSFQALKKRLEACGETLIDDFASNVRNSVYKQIEANISNDTFKSTLTKELESQQALLGKQLPEAVNAEVGKFQKAAEAILKRFEEHAQELTASYAKLGSMRFNEHFKLNIKIDNGINVMGLLASLAGIAAAPFTGGASLWFVGASVLAALVSVSKALIGAFSSSYKMSQQRQALENNLRSAAEQLRETLHSSLAAALDDMQDTIEQLDLALEAPAKQAANQVDTLSRSTNRLKILSRQIEIAGNL
;
A
#
# COMPACT_ATOMS: atom_id res chain seq x y z
N MET A 1 -40.21 -10.04 1.57
CA MET A 1 -39.12 -9.30 0.91
C MET A 1 -38.18 -10.33 0.31
N PRO A 2 -37.80 -10.26 -0.98
CA PRO A 2 -36.76 -11.15 -1.50
C PRO A 2 -35.45 -10.88 -0.73
N HIS A 3 -34.66 -11.91 -0.46
CA HIS A 3 -33.37 -11.74 0.21
C HIS A 3 -32.48 -10.81 -0.63
N PRO A 4 -31.78 -9.84 -0.02
CA PRO A 4 -30.94 -8.90 -0.75
C PRO A 4 -29.61 -9.56 -1.16
N PHE A 5 -29.12 -9.23 -2.36
CA PHE A 5 -27.72 -9.44 -2.72
C PHE A 5 -26.84 -8.48 -1.93
N HIS A 6 -25.65 -8.94 -1.53
CA HIS A 6 -24.60 -8.08 -1.04
C HIS A 6 -23.56 -7.90 -2.15
N PHE A 7 -23.54 -6.72 -2.76
CA PHE A 7 -22.59 -6.37 -3.81
C PHE A 7 -21.33 -5.74 -3.20
N GLN A 8 -20.16 -6.19 -3.64
CA GLN A 8 -18.86 -5.65 -3.21
C GLN A 8 -17.97 -5.41 -4.41
N SER A 9 -17.53 -4.17 -4.61
CA SER A 9 -16.54 -3.82 -5.64
C SER A 9 -15.13 -4.15 -5.16
N ALA A 10 -14.32 -4.76 -6.02
CA ALA A 10 -12.86 -4.73 -5.87
C ALA A 10 -12.36 -3.27 -6.05
N ARG A 11 -11.17 -2.93 -5.51
CA ARG A 11 -10.61 -1.56 -5.51
C ARG A 11 -10.83 -0.82 -6.84
N SER A 12 -11.19 0.46 -6.74
CA SER A 12 -11.58 1.33 -7.85
C SER A 12 -10.56 1.34 -8.99
N ALA A 13 -10.96 0.85 -10.16
CA ALA A 13 -10.40 1.32 -11.43
C ALA A 13 -10.67 2.83 -11.58
N GLY A 14 -9.90 3.53 -12.44
CA GLY A 14 -10.06 4.96 -12.68
C GLY A 14 -11.49 5.34 -13.08
N ALA A 15 -11.90 6.59 -12.81
CA ALA A 15 -13.27 7.12 -12.89
C ALA A 15 -13.95 7.08 -14.30
N THR A 16 -13.41 6.34 -15.26
CA THR A 16 -13.81 6.33 -16.68
C THR A 16 -14.33 4.97 -17.19
N ALA A 17 -14.38 3.92 -16.38
CA ALA A 17 -14.85 2.59 -16.82
C ALA A 17 -16.39 2.54 -17.01
N THR A 18 -16.86 2.14 -18.20
CA THR A 18 -18.30 2.04 -18.56
C THR A 18 -18.84 0.61 -18.55
N GLU A 19 -17.96 -0.38 -18.30
CA GLU A 19 -18.25 -1.81 -18.29
C GLU A 19 -17.83 -2.45 -16.96
N ALA A 20 -18.68 -3.33 -16.39
CA ALA A 20 -18.39 -4.10 -15.18
C ALA A 20 -18.37 -5.61 -15.40
N ASN A 21 -17.52 -6.31 -14.64
CA ASN A 21 -17.55 -7.77 -14.52
C ASN A 21 -18.23 -8.15 -13.20
N ILE A 22 -19.28 -8.96 -13.28
CA ILE A 22 -20.08 -9.38 -12.13
C ILE A 22 -19.80 -10.85 -11.82
N PHE A 23 -19.15 -11.10 -10.70
CA PHE A 23 -18.78 -12.44 -10.24
C PHE A 23 -19.83 -13.00 -9.27
N ILE A 24 -20.36 -14.18 -9.58
CA ILE A 24 -21.38 -14.87 -8.80
C ILE A 24 -20.87 -16.28 -8.50
N HIS A 25 -20.48 -16.50 -7.25
CA HIS A 25 -19.97 -17.80 -6.80
C HIS A 25 -21.13 -18.76 -6.44
N GLY A 26 -20.86 -20.07 -6.46
CA GLY A 26 -21.71 -21.12 -5.88
C GLY A 26 -21.51 -21.36 -4.38
N TYR A 27 -21.95 -22.52 -3.91
CA TYR A 27 -22.05 -22.94 -2.50
C TYR A 27 -20.79 -22.64 -1.63
N SER A 28 -21.01 -22.25 -0.37
CA SER A 28 -19.99 -22.01 0.69
C SER A 28 -18.98 -20.86 0.52
N ALA A 29 -19.03 -20.02 -0.53
CA ALA A 29 -18.08 -18.90 -0.63
C ALA A 29 -18.74 -17.54 -0.36
N GLY A 30 -18.04 -16.70 0.42
CA GLY A 30 -18.46 -15.35 0.78
C GLY A 30 -19.24 -15.22 2.09
N HIS A 31 -19.18 -16.21 2.98
CA HIS A 31 -19.86 -16.19 4.29
C HIS A 31 -19.01 -15.55 5.39
N SER A 32 -17.69 -15.62 5.29
CA SER A 32 -16.74 -14.88 6.13
C SER A 32 -16.07 -13.75 5.35
N ASP A 33 -15.56 -12.74 6.07
CA ASP A 33 -14.78 -11.66 5.43
C ASP A 33 -13.47 -12.21 4.83
N GLU A 34 -12.91 -13.30 5.37
CA GLU A 34 -11.76 -14.02 4.79
C GLU A 34 -12.09 -14.72 3.46
N ASP A 35 -13.27 -15.35 3.33
CA ASP A 35 -13.67 -16.02 2.08
C ASP A 35 -13.97 -15.01 0.98
N LYS A 36 -14.59 -13.87 1.34
CA LYS A 36 -14.81 -12.75 0.42
C LYS A 36 -13.47 -12.16 -0.04
N GLN A 37 -12.54 -11.95 0.89
CA GLN A 37 -11.21 -11.44 0.56
C GLN A 37 -10.41 -12.43 -0.29
N PHE A 38 -10.49 -13.74 0.00
CA PHE A 38 -9.88 -14.79 -0.81
C PHE A 38 -10.37 -14.76 -2.26
N LEU A 39 -11.67 -14.60 -2.49
CA LEU A 39 -12.22 -14.49 -3.85
C LEU A 39 -11.80 -13.18 -4.54
N LEU A 40 -11.74 -12.07 -3.79
CA LEU A 40 -11.26 -10.77 -4.30
C LEU A 40 -9.78 -10.83 -4.71
N ASP A 41 -8.94 -11.51 -3.92
CA ASP A 41 -7.51 -11.68 -4.18
C ASP A 41 -7.22 -12.59 -5.38
N ARG A 42 -8.21 -13.38 -5.83
CA ARG A 42 -8.11 -14.26 -7.00
C ARG A 42 -8.46 -13.57 -8.32
N ILE A 43 -8.90 -12.30 -8.30
CA ILE A 43 -9.07 -11.53 -9.55
C ILE A 43 -7.69 -11.30 -10.19
N PRO A 44 -7.43 -11.82 -11.40
CA PRO A 44 -6.15 -11.64 -12.05
C PRO A 44 -5.93 -10.20 -12.52
N GLU A 45 -4.66 -9.80 -12.64
CA GLU A 45 -4.23 -8.46 -13.10
C GLU A 45 -4.94 -8.01 -14.39
N GLN A 46 -5.18 -8.94 -15.33
CA GLN A 46 -5.83 -8.67 -16.62
C GLN A 46 -7.25 -8.08 -16.51
N LEU A 47 -7.94 -8.31 -15.39
CA LEU A 47 -9.29 -7.77 -15.16
C LEU A 47 -9.30 -6.51 -14.28
N LYS A 48 -8.17 -6.12 -13.67
CA LYS A 48 -8.12 -4.98 -12.73
C LYS A 48 -8.40 -3.61 -13.35
N HIS A 49 -8.36 -3.50 -14.68
CA HIS A 49 -8.74 -2.29 -15.42
C HIS A 49 -10.25 -2.13 -15.62
N TYR A 50 -11.04 -3.16 -15.34
CA TYR A 50 -12.51 -3.11 -15.33
C TYR A 50 -13.02 -2.90 -13.90
N THR A 51 -14.26 -2.42 -13.77
CA THR A 51 -14.95 -2.48 -12.49
C THR A 51 -15.36 -3.93 -12.22
N ASN A 52 -14.81 -4.56 -11.18
CA ASN A 52 -15.12 -5.94 -10.83
C ASN A 52 -15.96 -5.97 -9.55
N ILE A 53 -17.16 -6.56 -9.63
CA ILE A 53 -18.14 -6.58 -8.55
C ILE A 53 -18.46 -8.03 -8.24
N PHE A 54 -18.37 -8.42 -6.97
CA PHE A 54 -18.92 -9.69 -6.49
C PHE A 54 -20.36 -9.51 -6.04
N ALA A 55 -21.24 -10.43 -6.45
CA ALA A 55 -22.63 -10.50 -6.04
C ALA A 55 -22.81 -11.69 -5.09
N PHE A 56 -22.72 -11.42 -3.78
CA PHE A 56 -22.90 -12.43 -2.75
C PHE A 56 -24.39 -12.67 -2.46
N TRP A 57 -24.78 -13.93 -2.29
CA TRP A 57 -26.16 -14.37 -2.09
C TRP A 57 -26.24 -15.49 -1.03
N PRO A 58 -27.38 -15.67 -0.33
CA PRO A 58 -27.47 -16.53 0.86
C PRO A 58 -27.51 -18.04 0.51
N SER A 59 -26.32 -18.60 0.23
CA SER A 59 -26.14 -19.97 -0.28
C SER A 59 -26.11 -21.11 0.76
N ASN A 60 -26.24 -20.83 2.07
CA ASN A 60 -26.07 -21.74 3.25
C ASN A 60 -24.66 -22.37 3.42
N HIS A 61 -24.29 -22.72 4.67
CA HIS A 61 -23.01 -23.32 5.09
C HIS A 61 -23.23 -24.65 5.85
N ILE A 62 -22.93 -25.83 5.26
CA ILE A 62 -23.10 -27.15 5.95
C ILE A 62 -21.79 -27.97 5.96
N PHE A 63 -20.60 -27.35 5.89
CA PHE A 63 -19.34 -28.09 6.06
C PHE A 63 -18.38 -27.40 7.03
N ARG A 64 -18.73 -27.43 8.32
CA ARG A 64 -17.74 -27.62 9.38
C ARG A 64 -17.96 -29.01 9.97
N PHE A 65 -17.12 -29.96 9.56
CA PHE A 65 -16.98 -31.24 10.24
C PHE A 65 -16.42 -30.98 11.64
N ASP A 66 -17.28 -31.01 12.65
CA ASP A 66 -16.82 -31.02 14.04
C ASP A 66 -16.34 -32.45 14.39
N LYS A 67 -15.10 -32.54 14.87
CA LYS A 67 -14.45 -33.76 15.37
C LYS A 67 -15.17 -34.35 16.59
N SER A 68 -16.15 -33.66 17.17
CA SER A 68 -17.05 -34.20 18.20
C SER A 68 -18.13 -35.17 17.64
N SER A 69 -18.39 -35.17 16.33
CA SER A 69 -19.41 -36.03 15.69
C SER A 69 -18.98 -37.50 15.53
N ALA A 70 -17.68 -37.78 15.68
CA ALA A 70 -17.14 -39.15 15.63
C ALA A 70 -17.52 -39.98 16.86
N TRP A 71 -17.87 -39.34 17.98
CA TRP A 71 -18.24 -40.05 19.22
C TRP A 71 -19.71 -40.50 19.27
N LYS A 72 -20.59 -39.93 18.42
CA LYS A 72 -21.99 -40.39 18.29
C LYS A 72 -22.17 -41.58 17.33
N LEU A 73 -21.13 -41.97 16.58
CA LEU A 73 -21.13 -43.18 15.76
C LEU A 73 -20.58 -44.42 16.51
N ALA A 74 -19.85 -44.24 17.60
CA ALA A 74 -19.32 -45.35 18.41
C ALA A 74 -20.34 -45.94 19.41
N THR A 75 -21.42 -45.22 19.70
CA THR A 75 -22.43 -45.63 20.70
C THR A 75 -23.69 -46.27 20.10
N ALA A 76 -23.92 -46.13 18.80
CA ALA A 76 -24.98 -46.87 18.08
C ALA A 76 -24.54 -48.28 17.63
N GLY A 77 -23.24 -48.60 17.71
CA GLY A 77 -22.67 -49.90 17.31
C GLY A 77 -22.57 -50.95 18.42
N LEU A 78 -23.01 -50.65 19.65
CA LEU A 78 -22.83 -51.55 20.82
C LEU A 78 -24.13 -51.98 21.52
N SER A 79 -25.30 -51.80 20.89
CA SER A 79 -26.59 -52.23 21.46
C SER A 79 -27.45 -53.13 20.56
N ALA A 80 -26.84 -53.83 19.60
CA ALA A 80 -27.51 -54.88 18.82
C ALA A 80 -26.67 -56.16 18.77
N GLY A 81 -26.44 -56.73 19.95
CA GLY A 81 -25.89 -58.07 20.13
C GLY A 81 -26.84 -58.94 20.93
N ALA A 82 -28.00 -59.29 20.37
CA ALA A 82 -28.70 -60.55 20.63
C ALA A 82 -30.03 -60.62 19.87
N ALA A 83 -30.23 -61.79 19.25
CA ALA A 83 -31.49 -62.42 18.91
C ALA A 83 -32.04 -62.27 17.47
N PHE A 84 -32.08 -63.45 16.85
CA PHE A 84 -32.92 -63.94 15.75
C PHE A 84 -32.40 -63.97 14.31
N THR A 85 -31.86 -65.15 14.03
CA THR A 85 -31.68 -65.89 12.78
C THR A 85 -32.98 -66.16 12.01
N GLY A 86 -32.93 -66.06 10.66
CA GLY A 86 -33.76 -66.91 9.78
C GLY A 86 -34.51 -66.27 8.58
N ALA A 87 -33.78 -65.96 7.49
CA ALA A 87 -34.20 -65.90 6.06
C ALA A 87 -35.40 -64.99 5.62
N PRO A 88 -35.58 -64.68 4.30
CA PRO A 88 -35.05 -63.46 3.71
C PRO A 88 -36.13 -62.57 3.09
N MET A 89 -36.34 -61.35 3.61
CA MET A 89 -37.00 -60.25 2.90
C MET A 89 -36.50 -58.92 3.46
N GLY A 90 -35.98 -58.05 2.60
CA GLY A 90 -35.96 -56.59 2.84
C GLY A 90 -34.70 -55.95 3.45
N SER A 91 -33.51 -56.17 2.87
CA SER A 91 -32.39 -55.26 3.08
C SER A 91 -32.57 -53.97 2.24
N LEU A 92 -33.45 -53.06 2.68
CA LEU A 92 -33.65 -51.77 1.98
C LEU A 92 -34.05 -50.59 2.89
N SER A 93 -33.94 -50.68 4.21
CA SER A 93 -34.40 -49.61 5.11
C SER A 93 -33.31 -48.72 5.73
N LEU A 94 -32.01 -49.04 5.61
CA LEU A 94 -30.94 -48.28 6.28
C LEU A 94 -29.94 -47.56 5.36
N VAL A 95 -30.06 -47.70 4.04
CA VAL A 95 -29.32 -46.88 3.07
C VAL A 95 -30.20 -45.76 2.48
N GLY A 96 -31.53 -45.86 2.64
CA GLY A 96 -32.50 -44.91 2.07
C GLY A 96 -32.63 -43.57 2.81
N SER A 97 -32.39 -43.51 4.12
CA SER A 97 -32.57 -42.27 4.90
C SER A 97 -31.40 -41.28 4.75
N LEU A 98 -30.17 -41.78 4.70
CA LEU A 98 -28.97 -40.95 4.50
C LEU A 98 -28.82 -40.41 3.07
N ALA A 99 -29.39 -41.09 2.07
CA ALA A 99 -29.48 -40.58 0.71
C ALA A 99 -30.60 -39.52 0.56
N LYS A 100 -31.72 -39.66 1.28
CA LYS A 100 -32.85 -38.71 1.26
C LYS A 100 -32.51 -37.35 1.86
N ASP A 101 -31.85 -37.32 3.02
CA ASP A 101 -31.47 -36.06 3.68
C ASP A 101 -30.43 -35.27 2.87
N ARG A 102 -29.48 -35.98 2.23
CA ARG A 102 -28.50 -35.34 1.34
C ARG A 102 -29.14 -34.80 0.06
N MET A 103 -30.12 -35.50 -0.50
CA MET A 103 -30.84 -35.08 -1.72
C MET A 103 -31.78 -33.89 -1.47
N GLY A 104 -32.38 -33.80 -0.28
CA GLY A 104 -33.21 -32.67 0.15
C GLY A 104 -32.44 -31.35 0.25
N ASN A 105 -31.24 -31.37 0.83
CA ASN A 105 -30.40 -30.18 1.03
C ASN A 105 -29.90 -29.57 -0.30
N PHE A 106 -29.52 -30.40 -1.28
CA PHE A 106 -29.13 -29.92 -2.62
C PHE A 106 -30.31 -29.37 -3.41
N THR A 107 -31.48 -30.00 -3.32
CA THR A 107 -32.72 -29.53 -3.98
C THR A 107 -33.14 -28.15 -3.48
N GLN A 108 -33.03 -27.88 -2.18
CA GLN A 108 -33.32 -26.55 -1.61
C GLN A 108 -32.32 -25.48 -2.07
N ALA A 109 -31.02 -25.81 -2.16
CA ALA A 109 -30.00 -24.88 -2.65
C ALA A 109 -30.19 -24.53 -4.14
N ARG A 110 -30.64 -25.50 -4.97
CA ARG A 110 -31.03 -25.29 -6.37
C ARG A 110 -32.19 -24.31 -6.51
N ALA A 111 -33.31 -24.59 -5.82
CA ALA A 111 -34.51 -23.74 -5.86
C ALA A 111 -34.20 -22.31 -5.37
N ARG A 112 -33.31 -22.18 -4.38
CA ARG A 112 -32.87 -20.87 -3.90
C ARG A 112 -32.04 -20.11 -4.92
N ALA A 113 -31.07 -20.76 -5.59
CA ALA A 113 -30.29 -20.14 -6.65
C ALA A 113 -31.19 -19.63 -7.80
N GLU A 114 -32.22 -20.38 -8.16
CA GLU A 114 -33.22 -19.96 -9.14
C GLU A 114 -34.02 -18.74 -8.68
N SER A 115 -34.51 -18.75 -7.44
CA SER A 115 -35.25 -17.62 -6.86
C SER A 115 -34.42 -16.33 -6.76
N MET A 116 -33.12 -16.46 -6.42
CA MET A 116 -32.20 -15.33 -6.37
C MET A 116 -31.85 -14.81 -7.77
N GLY A 117 -31.78 -15.70 -8.76
CA GLY A 117 -31.53 -15.32 -10.15
C GLY A 117 -32.62 -14.42 -10.71
N ALA A 118 -33.88 -14.68 -10.36
CA ALA A 118 -35.03 -13.87 -10.79
C ALA A 118 -34.97 -12.40 -10.33
N VAL A 119 -34.19 -12.08 -9.28
CA VAL A 119 -34.08 -10.71 -8.73
C VAL A 119 -32.68 -10.10 -8.92
N LEU A 120 -31.71 -10.82 -9.49
CA LEU A 120 -30.31 -10.38 -9.60
C LEU A 120 -30.18 -9.06 -10.36
N LEU A 121 -30.75 -8.98 -11.57
CA LEU A 121 -30.52 -7.83 -12.46
C LEU A 121 -31.20 -6.56 -11.94
N ASP A 122 -32.38 -6.69 -11.31
CA ASP A 122 -33.08 -5.57 -10.70
C ASP A 122 -32.29 -4.98 -9.52
N GLN A 123 -31.80 -5.84 -8.63
CA GLN A 123 -31.01 -5.40 -7.47
C GLN A 123 -29.63 -4.87 -7.90
N LEU A 124 -29.00 -5.49 -8.89
CA LEU A 124 -27.73 -5.03 -9.44
C LEU A 124 -27.88 -3.66 -10.12
N GLN A 125 -28.95 -3.43 -10.87
CA GLN A 125 -29.20 -2.12 -11.49
C GLN A 125 -29.34 -1.02 -10.42
N ALA A 126 -30.09 -1.28 -9.35
CA ALA A 126 -30.20 -0.34 -8.23
C ALA A 126 -28.84 -0.07 -7.56
N TYR A 127 -28.01 -1.09 -7.38
CA TYR A 127 -26.66 -0.96 -6.84
C TYR A 127 -25.75 -0.11 -7.76
N LEU A 128 -25.74 -0.38 -9.06
CA LEU A 128 -24.93 0.33 -10.04
C LEU A 128 -25.35 1.80 -10.16
N LEU A 129 -26.65 2.11 -10.15
CA LEU A 129 -27.13 3.50 -10.18
C LEU A 129 -26.60 4.33 -8.99
N ASN A 130 -26.50 3.74 -7.81
CA ASN A 130 -26.07 4.43 -6.60
C ASN A 130 -24.53 4.53 -6.46
N ASN A 131 -23.79 3.54 -6.95
CA ASN A 131 -22.35 3.42 -6.67
C ASN A 131 -21.47 3.59 -7.93
N HIS A 132 -21.98 3.27 -9.11
CA HIS A 132 -21.25 3.29 -10.38
C HIS A 132 -22.16 3.73 -11.57
N PRO A 133 -22.72 4.96 -11.55
CA PRO A 133 -23.74 5.42 -12.51
C PRO A 133 -23.28 5.44 -13.98
N GLN A 134 -21.97 5.41 -14.22
CA GLN A 134 -21.35 5.36 -15.53
C GLN A 134 -21.42 3.96 -16.18
N ILE A 135 -21.72 2.92 -15.42
CA ILE A 135 -21.72 1.53 -15.90
C ILE A 135 -23.08 1.20 -16.52
N LYS A 136 -23.05 0.95 -17.83
CA LYS A 136 -24.25 0.59 -18.62
C LYS A 136 -24.18 -0.81 -19.20
N THR A 137 -22.97 -1.38 -19.23
CA THR A 137 -22.72 -2.72 -19.78
C THR A 137 -22.11 -3.61 -18.71
N ILE A 138 -22.58 -4.85 -18.61
CA ILE A 138 -22.09 -5.84 -17.64
C ILE A 138 -21.70 -7.15 -18.32
N ASN A 139 -20.72 -7.84 -17.74
CA ASN A 139 -20.44 -9.23 -18.01
C ASN A 139 -20.83 -10.07 -16.79
N LEU A 140 -21.42 -11.25 -17.00
CA LEU A 140 -21.84 -12.14 -15.92
C LEU A 140 -20.91 -13.36 -15.85
N ILE A 141 -20.29 -13.60 -14.70
CA ILE A 141 -19.40 -14.73 -14.46
C ILE A 141 -19.99 -15.57 -13.34
N GLY A 142 -20.51 -16.76 -13.67
CA GLY A 142 -21.20 -17.64 -12.73
C GLY A 142 -20.44 -18.95 -12.51
N HIS A 143 -20.19 -19.33 -11.26
CA HIS A 143 -19.59 -20.63 -10.91
C HIS A 143 -20.59 -21.55 -10.19
N SER A 144 -20.67 -22.83 -10.56
CA SER A 144 -21.50 -23.82 -9.84
C SER A 144 -22.97 -23.39 -9.71
N LEU A 145 -23.55 -23.32 -8.50
CA LEU A 145 -24.89 -22.77 -8.26
C LEU A 145 -25.02 -21.28 -8.63
N GLY A 146 -23.93 -20.52 -8.61
CA GLY A 146 -23.89 -19.16 -9.15
C GLY A 146 -24.12 -19.15 -10.67
N GLY A 147 -23.68 -20.19 -11.38
CA GLY A 147 -24.03 -20.40 -12.79
C GLY A 147 -25.52 -20.68 -13.00
N ARG A 148 -26.16 -21.47 -12.12
CA ARG A 148 -27.63 -21.66 -12.12
C ARG A 148 -28.36 -20.34 -11.91
N LEU A 149 -27.88 -19.53 -10.98
CA LEU A 149 -28.43 -18.20 -10.68
C LEU A 149 -28.33 -17.29 -11.91
N VAL A 150 -27.18 -17.24 -12.59
CA VAL A 150 -27.01 -16.48 -13.85
C VAL A 150 -27.99 -16.96 -14.92
N ILE A 151 -28.11 -18.27 -15.14
CA ILE A 151 -29.07 -18.83 -16.10
C ILE A 151 -30.50 -18.43 -15.73
N SER A 152 -30.90 -18.53 -14.45
CA SER A 152 -32.22 -18.08 -14.01
C SER A 152 -32.44 -16.59 -14.27
N SER A 153 -31.42 -15.75 -14.06
CA SER A 153 -31.51 -14.31 -14.33
C SER A 153 -31.72 -13.99 -15.83
N LEU A 154 -31.10 -14.78 -16.71
CA LEU A 154 -31.28 -14.64 -18.16
C LEU A 154 -32.65 -15.12 -18.61
N LYS A 155 -33.17 -16.20 -18.02
CA LYS A 155 -34.55 -16.70 -18.28
C LYS A 155 -35.62 -15.70 -17.84
N HIS A 156 -35.34 -14.88 -16.83
CA HIS A 156 -36.25 -13.84 -16.31
C HIS A 156 -35.88 -12.43 -16.79
N PHE A 157 -35.01 -12.30 -17.79
CA PHE A 157 -34.60 -11.00 -18.34
C PHE A 157 -35.82 -10.27 -18.93
N SER A 158 -35.98 -8.98 -18.63
CA SER A 158 -37.11 -8.19 -19.10
C SER A 158 -36.66 -6.85 -19.68
N ASN A 159 -37.52 -6.15 -20.43
CA ASN A 159 -37.18 -4.82 -20.95
C ASN A 159 -37.19 -3.71 -19.88
N ARG A 160 -37.40 -4.06 -18.60
CA ARG A 160 -37.37 -3.09 -17.48
C ARG A 160 -35.94 -2.72 -17.07
N GLN A 161 -34.99 -3.63 -17.27
CA GLN A 161 -33.60 -3.42 -16.92
C GLN A 161 -32.88 -2.63 -18.03
N GLN A 162 -32.23 -1.50 -17.71
CA GLN A 162 -31.47 -0.68 -18.68
C GLN A 162 -30.00 -1.12 -18.81
N LEU A 163 -29.67 -2.34 -18.39
CA LEU A 163 -28.32 -2.88 -18.43
C LEU A 163 -28.13 -3.73 -19.69
N ALA A 164 -27.09 -3.42 -20.47
CA ALA A 164 -26.66 -4.27 -21.57
C ALA A 164 -25.81 -5.42 -21.04
N ILE A 165 -26.18 -6.67 -21.32
CA ILE A 165 -25.34 -7.83 -20.96
C ILE A 165 -24.44 -8.17 -22.16
N ASN A 166 -23.14 -8.11 -21.94
CA ASN A 166 -22.13 -8.38 -22.96
C ASN A 166 -21.73 -9.86 -22.95
N ASP A 167 -20.63 -10.25 -22.31
CA ASP A 167 -20.21 -11.64 -22.21
C ASP A 167 -20.82 -12.33 -20.97
N VAL A 168 -21.19 -13.61 -21.11
CA VAL A 168 -21.56 -14.50 -20.01
C VAL A 168 -20.59 -15.68 -19.99
N LEU A 169 -19.87 -15.85 -18.88
CA LEU A 169 -18.96 -16.97 -18.64
C LEU A 169 -19.50 -17.85 -17.50
N LEU A 170 -19.84 -19.10 -17.84
CA LEU A 170 -20.30 -20.09 -16.89
C LEU A 170 -19.19 -21.11 -16.62
N MET A 171 -18.84 -21.27 -15.35
CA MET A 171 -17.78 -22.18 -14.89
C MET A 171 -18.41 -23.29 -14.06
N ALA A 172 -18.28 -24.55 -14.48
CA ALA A 172 -18.85 -25.68 -13.76
C ALA A 172 -20.35 -25.50 -13.40
N ALA A 173 -21.15 -24.91 -14.29
CA ALA A 173 -22.52 -24.50 -13.96
C ALA A 173 -23.41 -25.69 -13.58
N ALA A 174 -23.97 -25.64 -12.37
CA ALA A 174 -24.78 -26.70 -11.79
C ALA A 174 -26.25 -26.56 -12.22
N VAL A 175 -26.53 -26.53 -13.52
CA VAL A 175 -27.86 -26.34 -14.11
C VAL A 175 -27.96 -27.08 -15.44
N GLU A 176 -29.14 -27.61 -15.74
CA GLU A 176 -29.46 -28.16 -17.06
C GLU A 176 -30.07 -27.07 -17.94
N VAL A 177 -29.60 -26.98 -19.19
CA VAL A 177 -30.07 -26.00 -20.17
C VAL A 177 -30.29 -26.72 -21.49
N THR A 178 -31.46 -26.55 -22.07
CA THR A 178 -31.78 -27.10 -23.40
C THR A 178 -31.24 -26.21 -24.52
N ALA A 179 -31.05 -26.76 -25.73
CA ALA A 179 -30.60 -25.98 -26.89
C ALA A 179 -31.55 -24.80 -27.23
N LEU A 180 -32.86 -24.97 -27.03
CA LEU A 180 -33.84 -23.91 -27.26
C LEU A 180 -33.63 -22.74 -26.28
N GLU A 181 -33.50 -23.03 -24.99
CA GLU A 181 -33.23 -22.02 -23.96
C GLU A 181 -31.88 -21.34 -24.19
N ALA A 182 -30.86 -22.10 -24.60
CA ALA A 182 -29.54 -21.56 -24.95
C ALA A 182 -29.62 -20.55 -26.11
N ARG A 183 -30.42 -20.87 -27.14
CA ARG A 183 -30.65 -19.98 -28.29
C ARG A 183 -31.38 -18.69 -27.89
N GLU A 184 -32.38 -18.79 -27.02
CA GLU A 184 -33.11 -17.62 -26.51
C GLU A 184 -32.18 -16.71 -25.69
N MET A 185 -31.41 -17.28 -24.76
CA MET A 185 -30.44 -16.54 -23.96
C MET A 185 -29.34 -15.92 -24.82
N ARG A 186 -28.89 -16.61 -25.87
CA ARG A 186 -27.91 -16.07 -26.82
C ARG A 186 -28.40 -14.79 -27.49
N GLY A 187 -29.70 -14.67 -27.75
CA GLY A 187 -30.33 -13.47 -28.32
C GLY A 187 -30.40 -12.25 -27.38
N LEU A 188 -30.18 -12.44 -26.07
CA LEU A 188 -30.20 -11.39 -25.06
C LEU A 188 -28.83 -10.69 -24.89
N LEU A 189 -27.77 -11.26 -25.45
CA LEU A 189 -26.38 -10.88 -25.17
C LEU A 189 -25.74 -10.14 -26.35
N GLN A 190 -24.98 -9.09 -26.05
CA GLN A 190 -24.17 -8.37 -27.05
C GLN A 190 -22.83 -9.07 -27.32
N GLY A 191 -22.29 -9.75 -26.30
CA GLY A 191 -21.02 -10.47 -26.32
C GLY A 191 -21.25 -11.96 -26.52
N ARG A 192 -20.49 -12.84 -25.88
CA ARG A 192 -20.48 -14.30 -26.05
C ARG A 192 -21.20 -15.02 -24.91
N LEU A 193 -21.71 -16.22 -25.18
CA LEU A 193 -22.30 -17.12 -24.18
C LEU A 193 -21.39 -18.35 -24.05
N ILE A 194 -20.58 -18.38 -22.99
CA ILE A 194 -19.44 -19.29 -22.84
C ILE A 194 -19.71 -20.29 -21.71
N ASN A 195 -19.48 -21.58 -21.99
CA ASN A 195 -19.55 -22.66 -21.01
C ASN A 195 -18.17 -23.30 -20.81
N ALA A 196 -17.48 -22.95 -19.73
CA ALA A 196 -16.27 -23.64 -19.28
C ALA A 196 -16.65 -24.86 -18.44
N TYR A 197 -16.47 -26.05 -19.02
CA TYR A 197 -16.96 -27.32 -18.45
C TYR A 197 -15.83 -28.34 -18.28
N SER A 198 -15.99 -29.32 -17.39
CA SER A 198 -15.02 -30.40 -17.25
C SER A 198 -15.70 -31.74 -16.97
N LYS A 199 -15.32 -32.78 -17.72
CA LYS A 199 -15.78 -34.15 -17.45
C LYS A 199 -15.19 -34.72 -16.16
N ALA A 200 -14.07 -34.16 -15.68
CA ALA A 200 -13.39 -34.56 -14.45
C ALA A 200 -14.04 -34.02 -13.16
N ASP A 201 -14.97 -33.06 -13.26
CA ASP A 201 -15.66 -32.47 -12.11
C ASP A 201 -16.69 -33.45 -11.49
N LYS A 202 -16.23 -34.29 -10.56
CA LYS A 202 -17.05 -35.30 -9.88
C LYS A 202 -18.11 -34.69 -8.95
N THR A 203 -17.96 -33.44 -8.51
CA THR A 203 -18.92 -32.80 -7.59
C THR A 203 -20.27 -32.61 -8.26
N LEU A 204 -20.27 -32.28 -9.55
CA LEU A 204 -21.50 -32.13 -10.33
C LEU A 204 -22.23 -33.45 -10.61
N LEU A 205 -21.63 -34.62 -10.35
CA LEU A 205 -22.35 -35.92 -10.37
C LEU A 205 -23.28 -36.11 -9.16
N LEU A 206 -23.06 -35.34 -8.08
CA LEU A 206 -23.93 -35.33 -6.91
C LEU A 206 -25.25 -34.58 -7.19
N ASN A 207 -25.34 -33.89 -8.33
CA ASN A 207 -26.52 -33.16 -8.78
C ASN A 207 -27.52 -34.14 -9.45
N VAL A 208 -28.03 -35.10 -8.67
CA VAL A 208 -28.88 -36.20 -9.16
C VAL A 208 -30.13 -35.65 -9.87
N GLY A 209 -30.42 -36.20 -11.06
CA GLY A 209 -31.63 -35.90 -11.84
C GLY A 209 -31.48 -34.83 -12.93
N GLU A 210 -30.30 -34.25 -13.13
CA GLU A 210 -30.07 -33.23 -14.18
C GLU A 210 -28.74 -33.45 -14.91
N THR A 211 -28.73 -33.17 -16.21
CA THR A 211 -27.51 -33.15 -17.03
C THR A 211 -26.85 -31.77 -16.94
N CYS A 212 -25.93 -31.60 -15.99
CA CYS A 212 -25.34 -30.29 -15.70
C CYS A 212 -24.49 -29.76 -16.87
N LEU A 213 -24.74 -28.51 -17.25
CA LEU A 213 -23.97 -27.74 -18.24
C LEU A 213 -22.46 -27.70 -17.88
N GLY A 214 -22.11 -27.66 -16.60
CA GLY A 214 -20.72 -27.68 -16.12
C GLY A 214 -19.93 -28.97 -16.38
N ARG A 215 -20.59 -30.04 -16.88
CA ARG A 215 -19.94 -31.30 -17.28
C ARG A 215 -20.15 -31.65 -18.75
N ASN A 216 -21.01 -30.92 -19.46
CA ASN A 216 -21.52 -31.32 -20.76
C ASN A 216 -21.61 -30.12 -21.72
N GLU A 217 -21.45 -30.38 -23.00
CA GLU A 217 -21.64 -29.38 -24.04
C GLU A 217 -23.13 -29.23 -24.35
N VAL A 218 -23.54 -28.01 -24.67
CA VAL A 218 -24.90 -27.70 -25.12
C VAL A 218 -24.80 -26.81 -26.36
N GLU A 219 -25.63 -27.09 -27.36
CA GLU A 219 -25.69 -26.32 -28.60
C GLU A 219 -26.00 -24.83 -28.30
N HIS A 220 -25.42 -23.93 -29.09
CA HIS A 220 -25.48 -22.47 -28.92
C HIS A 220 -24.67 -21.87 -27.74
N PHE A 221 -23.97 -22.69 -26.95
CA PHE A 221 -22.86 -22.23 -26.11
C PHE A 221 -21.53 -22.35 -26.83
N GLU A 222 -20.63 -21.40 -26.62
CA GLU A 222 -19.20 -21.59 -26.84
C GLU A 222 -18.67 -22.48 -25.70
N SER A 223 -18.71 -23.80 -25.91
CA SER A 223 -18.31 -24.79 -24.89
C SER A 223 -16.80 -25.03 -24.94
N ILE A 224 -16.14 -24.92 -23.79
CA ILE A 224 -14.69 -24.97 -23.65
C ILE A 224 -14.35 -25.97 -22.56
N GLU A 225 -13.75 -27.10 -22.95
CA GLU A 225 -13.37 -28.14 -22.01
C GLU A 225 -12.14 -27.73 -21.19
N MET A 226 -12.26 -27.85 -19.87
CA MET A 226 -11.21 -27.63 -18.88
C MET A 226 -10.65 -28.98 -18.45
N ASP A 227 -9.55 -29.40 -19.09
CA ASP A 227 -8.92 -30.70 -18.86
C ASP A 227 -8.48 -30.87 -17.40
N ASP A 228 -8.90 -31.97 -16.77
CA ASP A 228 -8.56 -32.33 -15.38
C ASP A 228 -8.97 -31.32 -14.29
N PHE A 229 -9.94 -30.43 -14.55
CA PHE A 229 -10.47 -29.52 -13.53
C PHE A 229 -11.44 -30.23 -12.58
N GLY A 230 -11.13 -30.21 -11.28
CA GLY A 230 -12.07 -30.42 -10.19
C GLY A 230 -12.97 -29.20 -9.94
N HIS A 231 -14.00 -29.37 -9.11
CA HIS A 231 -15.02 -28.32 -8.89
C HIS A 231 -14.49 -27.01 -8.32
N THR A 232 -13.50 -27.08 -7.43
CA THR A 232 -12.86 -25.94 -6.76
C THR A 232 -11.78 -25.28 -7.62
N ASP A 233 -11.24 -26.03 -8.58
CA ASP A 233 -10.07 -25.62 -9.37
C ASP A 233 -10.36 -24.43 -10.28
N TYR A 234 -11.63 -24.20 -10.66
CA TYR A 234 -12.04 -23.08 -11.51
C TYR A 234 -11.68 -21.71 -10.92
N TRP A 235 -11.70 -21.57 -9.59
CA TRP A 235 -11.29 -20.34 -8.91
C TRP A 235 -9.79 -20.31 -8.60
N GLU A 236 -9.20 -21.45 -8.23
CA GLU A 236 -7.75 -21.55 -7.99
C GLU A 236 -6.94 -21.31 -9.27
N ARG A 237 -7.48 -21.72 -10.42
CA ARG A 237 -6.89 -21.60 -11.75
C ARG A 237 -7.72 -20.67 -12.66
N LEU A 238 -8.39 -19.68 -12.08
CA LEU A 238 -9.19 -18.69 -12.84
C LEU A 238 -8.41 -18.03 -14.00
N PRO A 239 -7.11 -17.68 -13.88
CA PRO A 239 -6.36 -17.13 -15.02
C PRO A 239 -6.31 -18.08 -16.22
N GLU A 240 -6.24 -19.39 -15.98
CA GLU A 240 -6.24 -20.40 -17.04
C GLU A 240 -7.62 -20.51 -17.71
N VAL A 241 -8.70 -20.47 -16.91
CA VAL A 241 -10.08 -20.45 -17.45
C VAL A 241 -10.29 -19.24 -18.34
N LEU A 242 -9.89 -18.04 -17.90
CA LEU A 242 -10.01 -16.80 -18.69
C LEU A 242 -9.16 -16.83 -19.96
N THR A 243 -7.96 -17.41 -19.88
CA THR A 243 -7.05 -17.54 -21.04
C THR A 243 -7.58 -18.53 -22.07
N LYS A 244 -7.96 -19.74 -21.63
CA LYS A 244 -8.55 -20.78 -22.51
C LYS A 244 -9.87 -20.31 -23.13
N SER A 245 -10.69 -19.57 -22.36
CA SER A 245 -11.94 -18.97 -22.86
C SER A 245 -11.78 -17.70 -23.67
N ARG A 246 -10.55 -17.18 -23.76
CA ARG A 246 -10.24 -15.88 -24.38
C ARG A 246 -11.12 -14.76 -23.81
N PHE A 247 -11.51 -14.88 -22.56
CA PHE A 247 -12.38 -13.90 -21.90
C PHE A 247 -11.54 -12.69 -21.53
N LYS A 248 -11.75 -11.58 -22.26
CA LYS A 248 -11.10 -10.27 -22.04
C LYS A 248 -9.56 -10.29 -22.08
N THR A 249 -8.94 -11.17 -22.87
CA THR A 249 -7.48 -11.19 -23.10
C THR A 249 -7.06 -10.10 -24.09
N CYS A 250 -6.18 -9.17 -23.70
CA CYS A 250 -5.63 -8.12 -24.59
C CYS A 250 -4.75 -8.72 -25.71
N LEU A 251 -5.01 -8.34 -26.95
CA LEU A 251 -4.02 -8.42 -28.04
C LEU A 251 -2.98 -7.30 -27.88
N PRO A 252 -1.70 -7.51 -28.21
CA PRO A 252 -0.70 -6.44 -28.20
C PRO A 252 -1.00 -5.40 -29.31
N PRO A 253 -0.96 -4.09 -28.99
CA PRO A 253 -1.14 -3.04 -30.00
C PRO A 253 0.14 -2.76 -30.79
N SER A 254 -0.02 -2.58 -32.11
CA SER A 254 0.95 -1.99 -33.04
C SER A 254 1.11 -0.47 -32.80
N PRO A 255 2.21 0.16 -33.30
CA PRO A 255 2.71 1.43 -32.76
C PRO A 255 1.96 2.68 -33.27
N GLU A 256 1.78 3.61 -32.32
CA GLU A 256 1.67 5.09 -32.35
C GLU A 256 0.97 5.83 -33.52
N PRO A 257 0.29 6.99 -33.22
CA PRO A 257 1.04 8.25 -33.31
C PRO A 257 0.64 9.38 -32.31
N ALA A 258 1.69 10.11 -31.88
CA ALA A 258 1.87 11.56 -31.69
C ALA A 258 0.84 12.48 -30.99
N GLN A 259 1.43 13.36 -30.14
CA GLN A 259 0.90 14.38 -29.22
C GLN A 259 -0.04 15.46 -29.83
N PRO A 260 -0.66 16.32 -28.97
CA PRO A 260 -0.07 17.65 -28.78
C PRO A 260 -0.06 18.20 -27.35
N THR A 261 0.87 19.15 -27.17
CA THR A 261 1.34 19.87 -25.99
C THR A 261 0.37 20.95 -25.45
N ALA A 262 0.40 21.18 -24.14
CA ALA A 262 -0.29 22.28 -23.46
C ALA A 262 0.69 23.40 -23.03
N GLN A 263 0.28 24.65 -23.26
CA GLN A 263 1.05 25.90 -23.07
C GLN A 263 1.20 26.34 -21.60
N PRO A 264 2.25 27.12 -21.24
CA PRO A 264 2.42 27.72 -19.92
C PRO A 264 1.81 29.14 -19.81
N LYS A 265 1.16 29.43 -18.69
CA LYS A 265 0.63 30.77 -18.32
C LYS A 265 1.71 31.64 -17.68
N LYS A 266 1.82 32.90 -18.14
CA LYS A 266 2.61 34.00 -17.52
C LYS A 266 1.92 34.58 -16.28
N PRO A 267 2.66 35.02 -15.25
CA PRO A 267 2.22 36.06 -14.33
C PRO A 267 2.90 37.42 -14.62
N THR A 268 2.18 38.49 -14.26
CA THR A 268 2.46 39.89 -14.59
C THR A 268 2.67 40.72 -13.31
N ARG A 269 3.58 41.71 -13.43
CA ARG A 269 3.78 42.95 -12.64
C ARG A 269 4.51 42.93 -11.29
N ALA A 270 5.58 43.73 -11.28
CA ALA A 270 6.30 44.27 -10.13
C ALA A 270 5.54 45.42 -9.44
N PRO A 271 5.99 45.79 -8.23
CA PRO A 271 6.10 47.20 -7.88
C PRO A 271 7.46 47.58 -7.25
N THR A 272 7.66 48.89 -7.20
CA THR A 272 8.90 49.67 -7.10
C THR A 272 9.13 50.24 -5.69
N GLN A 273 10.43 50.43 -5.38
CA GLN A 273 11.09 51.36 -4.42
C GLN A 273 11.22 51.05 -2.91
N PRO A 274 12.37 51.44 -2.28
CA PRO A 274 12.83 50.95 -0.98
C PRO A 274 12.55 51.93 0.19
N ALA A 275 12.19 51.40 1.36
CA ALA A 275 11.96 52.17 2.58
C ALA A 275 13.13 52.04 3.57
N GLU A 276 13.47 53.16 4.20
CA GLU A 276 14.58 53.39 5.13
C GLU A 276 14.55 52.49 6.38
N ALA A 277 15.75 52.08 6.82
CA ALA A 277 15.97 51.22 7.98
C ALA A 277 15.59 51.91 9.30
N LYS A 278 14.48 51.47 9.91
CA LYS A 278 14.14 51.76 11.31
C LYS A 278 14.65 50.64 12.22
N SER A 279 15.23 51.03 13.35
CA SER A 279 15.66 50.13 14.41
C SER A 279 14.47 49.32 14.93
N MET A 280 14.52 47.99 14.78
CA MET A 280 13.42 47.08 15.13
C MET A 280 13.60 46.55 16.56
N LYS A 281 12.68 46.93 17.44
CA LYS A 281 12.42 46.24 18.70
C LYS A 281 11.16 45.40 18.46
N LEU A 282 11.31 44.09 18.32
CA LEU A 282 10.24 43.19 17.88
C LEU A 282 9.41 42.72 19.09
N GLU A 283 8.11 43.00 19.09
CA GLU A 283 7.14 42.41 20.03
C GLU A 283 6.53 41.16 19.39
N LEU A 284 6.70 40.01 20.05
CA LEU A 284 6.22 38.71 19.59
C LEU A 284 4.94 38.36 20.35
N ASN A 285 3.79 38.68 19.76
CA ASN A 285 2.47 38.55 20.42
C ASN A 285 1.79 37.20 20.11
N SER A 286 2.22 36.50 19.07
CA SER A 286 1.77 35.15 18.70
C SER A 286 2.91 34.33 18.10
N PRO A 287 2.97 33.02 18.34
CA PRO A 287 3.97 32.16 17.72
C PRO A 287 3.92 32.11 16.18
N ARG A 288 2.79 32.48 15.56
CA ARG A 288 2.67 32.61 14.10
C ARG A 288 3.38 33.86 13.57
N ASP A 289 3.43 34.91 14.38
CA ASP A 289 4.16 36.15 14.08
C ASP A 289 5.67 35.89 14.02
N VAL A 290 6.16 34.84 14.69
CA VAL A 290 7.56 34.40 14.66
C VAL A 290 7.94 33.89 13.28
N TYR A 291 7.14 33.00 12.68
CA TYR A 291 7.39 32.49 11.33
C TYR A 291 7.27 33.58 10.28
N GLN A 292 6.29 34.48 10.45
CA GLN A 292 6.13 35.64 9.59
C GLN A 292 7.36 36.58 9.67
N GLN A 293 7.85 36.88 10.88
CA GLN A 293 9.05 37.69 11.07
C GLN A 293 10.31 37.04 10.51
N ILE A 294 10.47 35.72 10.68
CA ILE A 294 11.59 35.00 10.08
C ILE A 294 11.53 35.15 8.56
N ASN A 295 10.35 34.98 7.94
CA ASN A 295 10.16 35.16 6.50
C ASN A 295 10.41 36.62 6.06
N ASP A 296 9.97 37.60 6.84
CA ASP A 296 10.12 39.03 6.53
C ASP A 296 11.59 39.46 6.60
N GLU A 297 12.32 39.07 7.65
CA GLU A 297 13.76 39.33 7.78
C GLU A 297 14.58 38.65 6.68
N LEU A 298 14.23 37.40 6.32
CA LEU A 298 14.85 36.72 5.19
C LEU A 298 14.57 37.46 3.87
N SER A 299 13.34 37.97 3.68
CA SER A 299 12.95 38.77 2.52
C SER A 299 13.75 40.07 2.41
N LEU A 300 13.99 40.74 3.54
CA LEU A 300 14.81 41.95 3.61
C LEU A 300 16.28 41.67 3.26
N ILE A 301 16.85 40.56 3.75
CA ILE A 301 18.21 40.13 3.41
C ILE A 301 18.36 39.88 1.89
N ILE A 302 17.37 39.26 1.26
CA ILE A 302 17.38 38.98 -0.19
C ILE A 302 17.28 40.26 -1.01
N ALA A 303 16.46 41.21 -0.56
CA ALA A 303 16.31 42.49 -1.24
C ALA A 303 17.64 43.26 -1.26
N GLU A 304 18.42 43.23 -0.17
CA GLU A 304 19.76 43.85 -0.12
C GLU A 304 20.80 43.15 -1.01
N LEU A 305 20.70 41.84 -1.21
CA LEU A 305 21.62 41.05 -2.04
C LEU A 305 21.43 41.26 -3.57
N ARG A 306 20.34 41.92 -4.00
CA ARG A 306 19.95 42.05 -5.42
C ARG A 306 20.61 43.19 -6.21
N ASN A 307 21.41 44.05 -5.57
CA ASN A 307 21.98 45.22 -6.25
C ASN A 307 23.07 44.82 -7.28
N PRO A 308 22.94 45.21 -8.57
CA PRO A 308 23.88 44.82 -9.63
C PRO A 308 25.26 45.49 -9.48
N ALA A 309 26.30 44.79 -9.92
CA ALA A 309 27.64 45.33 -10.10
C ALA A 309 27.88 45.62 -11.60
N ASP A 310 28.84 46.48 -11.92
CA ASP A 310 29.13 46.90 -13.31
C ASP A 310 29.87 45.81 -14.14
N ASP A 311 30.26 44.70 -13.53
CA ASP A 311 31.05 43.60 -14.14
C ASP A 311 30.18 42.37 -14.48
N GLU A 312 30.23 41.91 -15.73
CA GLU A 312 29.41 40.81 -16.27
C GLU A 312 29.80 39.42 -15.71
N THR A 313 31.10 39.18 -15.46
CA THR A 313 31.61 37.92 -14.88
C THR A 313 31.20 37.79 -13.42
N LEU A 314 31.13 38.92 -12.73
CA LEU A 314 30.63 38.98 -11.38
C LEU A 314 29.14 39.11 -11.24
N ASN A 315 28.43 39.60 -12.25
CA ASN A 315 26.99 39.38 -12.33
C ASN A 315 26.67 37.88 -12.47
N LEU A 316 27.48 37.09 -13.19
CA LEU A 316 27.37 35.63 -13.27
C LEU A 316 27.66 34.93 -11.94
N ALA A 317 28.81 35.20 -11.31
CA ALA A 317 29.14 34.62 -9.99
C ALA A 317 28.15 35.08 -8.89
N ARG A 318 27.62 36.31 -9.00
CA ARG A 318 26.54 36.83 -8.16
C ARG A 318 25.21 36.15 -8.44
N GLU A 319 24.84 35.94 -9.70
CA GLU A 319 23.62 35.20 -10.08
C GLU A 319 23.67 33.77 -9.57
N GLU A 320 24.83 33.14 -9.58
CA GLU A 320 25.03 31.79 -9.08
C GLU A 320 25.05 31.72 -7.53
N ALA A 321 25.67 32.71 -6.86
CA ALA A 321 25.57 32.87 -5.42
C ALA A 321 24.12 33.19 -4.99
N LEU A 322 23.42 34.05 -5.75
CA LEU A 322 22.00 34.34 -5.58
C LEU A 322 21.15 33.10 -5.84
N GLN A 323 21.52 32.26 -6.82
CA GLN A 323 20.85 31.00 -7.11
C GLN A 323 21.00 30.04 -5.93
N ARG A 324 22.22 29.81 -5.42
CA ARG A 324 22.48 28.99 -4.23
C ARG A 324 21.81 29.51 -2.97
N LEU A 325 21.88 30.82 -2.74
CA LEU A 325 21.17 31.49 -1.65
C LEU A 325 19.66 31.37 -1.84
N SER A 326 19.16 31.41 -3.07
CA SER A 326 17.74 31.22 -3.37
C SER A 326 17.29 29.76 -3.20
N GLU A 327 18.15 28.79 -3.49
CA GLU A 327 17.92 27.35 -3.28
C GLU A 327 17.89 27.04 -1.77
N HIS A 328 18.90 27.50 -1.01
CA HIS A 328 18.92 27.38 0.44
C HIS A 328 17.78 28.14 1.11
N ARG A 329 17.43 29.32 0.59
CA ARG A 329 16.23 30.04 1.00
C ARG A 329 15.00 29.20 0.72
N THR A 330 14.85 28.63 -0.47
CA THR A 330 13.67 27.83 -0.82
C THR A 330 13.57 26.63 0.10
N ALA A 331 14.68 25.96 0.39
CA ALA A 331 14.75 24.88 1.37
C ALA A 331 14.34 25.36 2.78
N LEU A 332 14.82 26.54 3.23
CA LEU A 332 14.46 27.12 4.51
C LEU A 332 12.98 27.53 4.56
N TYR A 333 12.46 28.13 3.50
CA TYR A 333 11.03 28.49 3.37
C TYR A 333 10.17 27.24 3.41
N MET A 334 10.55 26.18 2.68
CA MET A 334 9.82 24.91 2.70
C MET A 334 9.85 24.30 4.09
N ARG A 335 11.01 24.32 4.77
CA ARG A 335 11.15 23.79 6.13
C ARG A 335 10.37 24.61 7.17
N LEU A 336 10.38 25.93 7.07
CA LEU A 336 9.59 26.81 7.94
C LEU A 336 8.09 26.71 7.64
N ALA A 337 7.68 26.54 6.38
CA ALA A 337 6.29 26.32 6.00
C ALA A 337 5.79 24.93 6.42
N GLU A 338 6.63 23.89 6.33
CA GLU A 338 6.33 22.57 6.90
C GLU A 338 6.22 22.62 8.42
N LEU A 339 7.14 23.35 9.09
CA LEU A 339 7.03 23.59 10.52
C LEU A 339 5.77 24.39 10.87
N GLU A 340 5.41 25.44 10.14
CA GLU A 340 4.15 26.18 10.37
C GLU A 340 2.93 25.28 10.18
N LYS A 341 2.95 24.44 9.15
CA LYS A 341 1.87 23.50 8.82
C LYS A 341 1.71 22.39 9.86
N ASN A 342 2.82 21.86 10.35
CA ASN A 342 2.83 20.69 11.24
C ASN A 342 2.89 21.08 12.73
N ALA A 343 3.30 22.30 13.07
CA ALA A 343 3.38 22.76 14.46
C ALA A 343 1.98 22.82 15.07
N GLU A 344 1.84 22.18 16.21
CA GLU A 344 0.66 22.29 17.04
C GLU A 344 0.81 23.46 18.01
N TRP A 345 -0.21 24.31 18.11
CA TRP A 345 -0.13 25.59 18.83
C TRP A 345 -1.01 25.69 20.06
N ASN A 346 -2.08 24.90 20.08
CA ASN A 346 -3.12 25.02 21.09
C ASN A 346 -3.14 23.82 22.03
N THR A 347 -2.74 22.66 21.52
CA THR A 347 -2.80 21.39 22.24
C THR A 347 -1.40 20.88 22.54
N PHE A 348 -1.12 20.55 23.79
CA PHE A 348 0.16 19.90 24.12
C PHE A 348 0.13 18.49 23.52
N THR A 349 1.19 18.08 22.83
CA THR A 349 1.17 16.89 21.97
C THR A 349 2.37 16.04 22.29
N ILE A 350 2.13 14.75 22.53
CA ILE A 350 3.17 13.80 22.91
C ILE A 350 3.22 12.68 21.88
N ALA A 351 4.37 12.50 21.22
CA ALA A 351 4.56 11.39 20.31
C ALA A 351 5.06 10.14 21.05
N PHE A 352 4.41 9.00 20.79
CA PHE A 352 4.88 7.69 21.22
C PHE A 352 5.77 7.10 20.13
N TYR A 353 7.07 7.17 20.36
CA TYR A 353 8.12 6.67 19.49
C TYR A 353 8.70 5.39 20.11
N GLY A 354 9.12 4.38 19.35
CA GLY A 354 9.70 3.19 19.97
C GLY A 354 9.78 1.96 19.09
N GLU A 355 10.49 0.95 19.59
CA GLU A 355 10.76 -0.30 18.89
C GLU A 355 9.48 -1.09 18.62
N THR A 356 9.51 -1.90 17.56
CA THR A 356 8.37 -2.74 17.20
C THR A 356 8.17 -3.81 18.28
N GLY A 357 6.95 -3.93 18.81
CA GLY A 357 6.68 -4.87 19.89
C GLY A 357 7.23 -4.45 21.27
N ALA A 358 7.62 -3.18 21.45
CA ALA A 358 7.90 -2.59 22.77
C ALA A 358 6.64 -2.44 23.64
N GLY A 359 5.43 -2.59 23.06
CA GLY A 359 4.14 -2.47 23.76
C GLY A 359 3.59 -1.05 23.82
N LYS A 360 4.02 -0.17 22.90
CA LYS A 360 3.48 1.16 22.67
C LYS A 360 1.96 1.18 22.56
N SER A 361 1.40 0.39 21.63
CA SER A 361 -0.06 0.38 21.38
C SER A 361 -0.84 -0.15 22.58
N THR A 362 -0.26 -1.06 23.39
CA THR A 362 -0.84 -1.49 24.67
C THR A 362 -0.94 -0.33 25.66
N LEU A 363 0.12 0.48 25.78
CA LEU A 363 0.11 1.63 26.67
C LEU A 363 -0.88 2.71 26.19
N ILE A 364 -0.88 3.03 24.90
CA ILE A 364 -1.83 3.98 24.30
C ILE A 364 -3.27 3.51 24.51
N GLU A 365 -3.59 2.24 24.21
CA GLU A 365 -4.94 1.70 24.41
C GLU A 365 -5.37 1.78 25.88
N THR A 366 -4.44 1.50 26.82
CA THR A 366 -4.73 1.63 28.25
C THR A 366 -5.03 3.08 28.64
N LEU A 367 -4.30 4.05 28.10
CA LEU A 367 -4.57 5.48 28.33
C LEU A 367 -5.90 5.91 27.72
N ARG A 368 -6.21 5.45 26.49
CA ARG A 368 -7.53 5.67 25.84
C ARG A 368 -8.68 5.25 26.73
N ILE A 369 -8.54 4.12 27.41
CA ILE A 369 -9.55 3.60 28.34
C ILE A 369 -9.60 4.44 29.63
N LEU A 370 -8.47 4.60 30.33
CA LEU A 370 -8.45 5.25 31.65
C LEU A 370 -8.77 6.75 31.61
N LEU A 371 -8.33 7.44 30.57
CA LEU A 371 -8.62 8.87 30.33
C LEU A 371 -9.91 9.08 29.54
N GLN A 372 -10.57 7.98 29.17
CA GLN A 372 -11.89 7.96 28.54
C GLN A 372 -11.95 8.79 27.23
N GLU A 373 -11.03 8.49 26.31
CA GLU A 373 -10.95 9.06 24.97
C GLU A 373 -12.33 8.96 24.25
N PRO A 374 -12.83 10.03 23.59
CA PRO A 374 -14.21 10.07 23.08
C PRO A 374 -14.59 8.92 22.15
N GLY A 375 -13.73 8.57 21.19
CA GLY A 375 -13.92 7.44 20.28
C GLY A 375 -13.90 6.10 21.03
N LYS A 376 -13.01 5.94 21.99
CA LYS A 376 -12.97 4.77 22.88
C LYS A 376 -14.25 4.62 23.70
N ARG A 377 -14.76 5.70 24.31
CA ARG A 377 -16.05 5.72 25.03
C ARG A 377 -17.20 5.28 24.13
N ALA A 378 -17.25 5.77 22.89
CA ALA A 378 -18.28 5.39 21.93
C ALA A 378 -18.22 3.90 21.57
N SER A 379 -17.02 3.36 21.34
CA SER A 379 -16.83 1.92 21.07
C SER A 379 -17.25 1.05 22.27
N GLN A 380 -16.86 1.44 23.49
CA GLN A 380 -17.27 0.73 24.71
C GLN A 380 -18.78 0.78 24.96
N GLN A 381 -19.46 1.88 24.60
CA GLN A 381 -20.93 1.97 24.66
C GLN A 381 -21.60 1.02 23.66
N ALA A 382 -21.07 0.92 22.44
CA ALA A 382 -21.56 -0.04 21.45
C ALA A 382 -21.37 -1.48 21.94
N PHE A 383 -20.20 -1.79 22.50
CA PHE A 383 -19.90 -3.10 23.08
C PHE A 383 -20.86 -3.47 24.21
N ARG A 384 -21.18 -2.54 25.14
CA ARG A 384 -22.13 -2.81 26.24
C ARG A 384 -23.51 -3.19 25.72
N LYS A 385 -24.02 -2.46 24.73
CA LYS A 385 -25.33 -2.76 24.11
C LYS A 385 -25.34 -4.16 23.47
N LEU A 386 -24.26 -4.51 22.76
CA LEU A 386 -24.12 -5.84 22.15
C LEU A 386 -23.98 -6.94 23.22
N ARG A 387 -23.31 -6.66 24.34
CA ARG A 387 -23.12 -7.63 25.44
C ARG A 387 -24.42 -7.94 26.16
N GLU A 388 -25.29 -6.95 26.34
CA GLU A 388 -26.65 -7.17 26.86
C GLU A 388 -27.46 -8.10 25.95
N GLN A 389 -27.43 -7.84 24.63
CA GLN A 389 -28.11 -8.72 23.66
C GLN A 389 -27.53 -10.13 23.66
N TYR A 390 -26.21 -10.27 23.73
CA TYR A 390 -25.54 -11.56 23.84
C TYR A 390 -26.01 -12.37 25.07
N GLY A 391 -26.08 -11.74 26.24
CA GLY A 391 -26.56 -12.40 27.46
C GLY A 391 -28.00 -12.89 27.36
N VAL A 392 -28.90 -12.07 26.79
CA VAL A 392 -30.30 -12.46 26.55
C VAL A 392 -30.40 -13.64 25.59
N THR A 393 -29.63 -13.65 24.51
CA THR A 393 -29.62 -14.76 23.55
C THR A 393 -29.06 -16.05 24.16
N GLU A 394 -28.03 -15.95 25.02
CA GLU A 394 -27.49 -17.10 25.76
C GLU A 394 -28.52 -17.70 26.73
N ASP A 395 -29.24 -16.87 27.50
CA ASP A 395 -30.32 -17.31 28.38
C ASP A 395 -31.47 -17.97 27.59
N ASN A 396 -31.81 -17.42 26.42
CA ASN A 396 -32.83 -18.00 25.53
C ASN A 396 -32.41 -19.37 25.00
N LEU A 397 -31.13 -19.55 24.65
CA LEU A 397 -30.61 -20.86 24.21
C LEU A 397 -30.69 -21.91 25.30
N GLN A 398 -30.39 -21.55 26.56
CA GLN A 398 -30.54 -22.48 27.69
C GLN A 398 -31.99 -22.89 27.90
N ARG A 399 -32.95 -21.95 27.80
CA ARG A 399 -34.38 -22.26 27.89
C ARG A 399 -34.84 -23.17 26.76
N LEU A 400 -34.46 -22.87 25.51
CA LEU A 400 -34.80 -23.70 24.35
C LEU A 400 -34.25 -25.12 24.49
N GLN A 401 -33.04 -25.28 25.06
CA GLN A 401 -32.47 -26.59 25.34
C GLN A 401 -33.35 -27.39 26.33
N GLN A 402 -33.82 -26.75 27.40
CA GLN A 402 -34.72 -27.38 28.37
C GLN A 402 -36.07 -27.76 27.72
N ASP A 403 -36.64 -26.88 26.89
CA ASP A 403 -37.91 -27.14 26.20
C ASP A 403 -37.80 -28.30 25.20
N ILE A 404 -36.67 -28.44 24.50
CA ILE A 404 -36.39 -29.57 23.60
C ILE A 404 -36.31 -30.88 24.40
N GLU A 405 -35.59 -30.89 25.53
CA GLU A 405 -35.48 -32.07 26.40
C GLU A 405 -36.85 -32.50 26.94
N GLN A 406 -37.72 -31.55 27.30
CA GLN A 406 -39.10 -31.85 27.71
C GLN A 406 -39.93 -32.44 26.57
N ALA A 407 -39.82 -31.90 25.35
CA ALA A 407 -40.52 -32.43 24.17
C ALA A 407 -40.05 -33.87 23.84
N GLU A 408 -38.75 -34.15 23.94
CA GLU A 408 -38.18 -35.48 23.75
C GLU A 408 -38.71 -36.49 24.78
N ALA A 409 -38.77 -36.10 26.05
CA ALA A 409 -39.34 -36.93 27.11
C ALA A 409 -40.82 -37.26 26.80
N ARG A 410 -41.61 -36.27 26.36
CA ARG A 410 -43.01 -36.46 26.01
C ARG A 410 -43.22 -37.38 24.79
N LEU A 411 -42.35 -37.29 23.79
CA LEU A 411 -42.35 -38.22 22.65
C LEU A 411 -42.03 -39.65 23.09
N GLY A 412 -41.12 -39.82 24.05
CA GLY A 412 -40.84 -41.11 24.68
C GLY A 412 -42.08 -41.71 25.34
N GLU A 413 -42.80 -40.91 26.14
CA GLU A 413 -44.06 -41.33 26.79
C GLU A 413 -45.13 -41.73 25.77
N LEU A 414 -45.35 -40.91 24.73
CA LEU A 414 -46.35 -41.20 23.68
C LEU A 414 -46.01 -42.48 22.90
N THR A 415 -44.71 -42.73 22.67
CA THR A 415 -44.26 -43.96 22.01
C THR A 415 -44.57 -45.18 22.86
N GLN A 416 -44.31 -45.12 24.17
CA GLN A 416 -44.65 -46.20 25.11
C GLN A 416 -46.17 -46.44 25.17
N GLN A 417 -46.97 -45.37 25.20
CA GLN A 417 -48.43 -45.47 25.17
C GLN A 417 -48.95 -46.12 23.88
N LEU A 418 -48.36 -45.77 22.72
CA LEU A 418 -48.73 -46.37 21.44
C LEU A 418 -48.40 -47.87 21.41
N THR A 419 -47.21 -48.26 21.89
CA THR A 419 -46.83 -49.68 22.00
C THR A 419 -47.75 -50.45 22.94
N ALA A 420 -48.06 -49.89 24.12
CA ALA A 420 -48.97 -50.51 25.08
C ALA A 420 -50.38 -50.67 24.50
N THR A 421 -50.87 -49.67 23.76
CA THR A 421 -52.17 -49.72 23.08
C THR A 421 -52.18 -50.83 22.01
N LEU A 422 -51.13 -50.93 21.18
CA LEU A 422 -51.02 -51.99 20.18
C LEU A 422 -51.04 -53.39 20.81
N GLN A 423 -50.31 -53.58 21.91
CA GLN A 423 -50.29 -54.84 22.66
C GLN A 423 -51.67 -55.19 23.25
N GLN A 424 -52.41 -54.19 23.75
CA GLN A 424 -53.76 -54.39 24.29
C GLN A 424 -54.73 -54.96 23.25
N PHE A 425 -54.61 -54.56 21.99
CA PHE A 425 -55.48 -55.01 20.89
C PHE A 425 -54.98 -56.28 20.17
N GLU A 426 -53.75 -56.74 20.46
CA GLU A 426 -53.16 -57.91 19.83
C GLU A 426 -53.93 -59.20 20.17
N LEU A 427 -54.24 -59.40 21.46
CA LEU A 427 -54.97 -60.58 21.91
C LEU A 427 -56.42 -60.64 21.34
N PRO A 428 -57.27 -59.60 21.49
CA PRO A 428 -58.61 -59.62 20.89
C PRO A 428 -58.62 -59.80 19.37
N PHE A 429 -57.63 -59.24 18.68
CA PHE A 429 -57.48 -59.39 17.22
C PHE A 429 -57.16 -60.83 16.85
N ASN A 430 -56.19 -61.45 17.54
CA ASN A 430 -55.79 -62.84 17.32
C ASN A 430 -56.92 -63.82 17.65
N GLU A 431 -57.67 -63.57 18.73
CA GLU A 431 -58.85 -64.37 19.10
C GLU A 431 -59.97 -64.26 18.04
N ALA A 432 -60.31 -63.05 17.60
CA ALA A 432 -61.33 -62.85 16.57
C ALA A 432 -60.93 -63.48 15.23
N ARG A 433 -59.66 -63.37 14.85
CA ARG A 433 -59.11 -64.01 13.64
C ARG A 433 -59.12 -65.53 13.74
N SER A 434 -58.67 -66.07 14.88
CA SER A 434 -58.66 -67.53 15.09
C SER A 434 -60.06 -68.12 15.07
N ALA A 435 -61.04 -67.44 15.66
CA ALA A 435 -62.44 -67.86 15.62
C ALA A 435 -62.99 -67.90 14.18
N LEU A 436 -62.65 -66.89 13.36
CA LEU A 436 -63.02 -66.84 11.94
C LEU A 436 -62.36 -67.98 11.15
N ASP A 437 -61.06 -68.22 11.35
CA ASP A 437 -60.32 -69.30 10.68
C ASP A 437 -60.86 -70.69 11.07
N GLN A 438 -61.17 -70.90 12.36
CA GLN A 438 -61.78 -72.14 12.84
C GLN A 438 -63.18 -72.36 12.25
N ALA A 439 -64.03 -71.33 12.24
CA ALA A 439 -65.36 -71.40 11.65
C ALA A 439 -65.30 -71.72 10.14
N ASN A 440 -64.39 -71.08 9.40
CA ASN A 440 -64.16 -71.38 7.98
C ASN A 440 -63.70 -72.82 7.77
N THR A 441 -62.78 -73.32 8.60
CA THR A 441 -62.26 -74.70 8.51
C THR A 441 -63.35 -75.73 8.79
N GLN A 442 -64.16 -75.50 9.83
CA GLN A 442 -65.28 -76.37 10.18
C GLN A 442 -66.34 -76.40 9.07
N SER A 443 -66.73 -75.23 8.57
CA SER A 443 -67.71 -75.09 7.48
C SER A 443 -67.26 -75.75 6.19
N ASN A 444 -66.00 -75.58 5.79
CA ASN A 444 -65.44 -76.24 4.62
C ASN A 444 -65.49 -77.77 4.76
N GLY A 445 -65.12 -78.29 5.93
CA GLY A 445 -65.18 -79.72 6.22
C GLY A 445 -66.61 -80.29 6.20
N LEU A 446 -67.58 -79.56 6.76
CA LEU A 446 -68.99 -79.96 6.76
C LEU A 446 -69.61 -79.88 5.35
N SER A 447 -69.35 -78.79 4.63
CA SER A 447 -69.81 -78.60 3.25
C SER A 447 -69.27 -79.68 2.31
N GLN A 448 -68.00 -80.09 2.48
CA GLN A 448 -67.43 -81.18 1.70
C GLN A 448 -68.12 -82.52 1.99
N ARG A 449 -68.38 -82.85 3.26
CA ARG A 449 -69.09 -84.09 3.63
C ARG A 449 -70.52 -84.11 3.09
N LEU A 450 -71.27 -83.03 3.29
CA LEU A 450 -72.64 -82.91 2.81
C LEU A 450 -72.71 -82.90 1.27
N GLY A 451 -71.73 -82.27 0.61
CA GLY A 451 -71.59 -82.30 -0.86
C GLY A 451 -71.36 -83.72 -1.37
N THR A 452 -70.44 -84.48 -0.76
CA THR A 452 -70.21 -85.89 -1.15
C THR A 452 -71.44 -86.78 -0.91
N ALA A 453 -72.20 -86.54 0.17
CA ALA A 453 -73.44 -87.28 0.43
C ALA A 453 -74.52 -86.94 -0.61
N LEU A 454 -74.65 -85.67 -0.98
CA LEU A 454 -75.57 -85.24 -2.04
C LEU A 454 -75.21 -85.89 -3.38
N GLU A 455 -73.93 -85.90 -3.78
CA GLU A 455 -73.47 -86.58 -5.00
C GLU A 455 -73.83 -88.07 -5.02
N GLN A 456 -73.68 -88.77 -3.89
CA GLN A 456 -74.07 -90.17 -3.75
C GLN A 456 -75.58 -90.37 -3.91
N HIS A 457 -76.40 -89.52 -3.28
CA HIS A 457 -77.86 -89.58 -3.42
C HIS A 457 -78.34 -89.19 -4.83
N GLU A 458 -77.67 -88.25 -5.50
CA GLU A 458 -77.94 -87.91 -6.90
C GLU A 458 -77.62 -89.07 -7.85
N GLN A 459 -76.53 -89.79 -7.60
CA GLN A 459 -76.18 -90.98 -8.37
C GLN A 459 -77.21 -92.09 -8.16
N ALA A 460 -77.58 -92.37 -6.91
CA ALA A 460 -78.61 -93.37 -6.59
C ALA A 460 -79.98 -93.02 -7.20
N HIS A 461 -80.36 -91.73 -7.18
CA HIS A 461 -81.57 -91.25 -7.86
C HIS A 461 -81.50 -91.44 -9.38
N ARG A 462 -80.36 -91.12 -10.02
CA ARG A 462 -80.14 -91.34 -11.46
C ARG A 462 -80.25 -92.82 -11.82
N ASP A 463 -79.67 -93.70 -11.02
CA ASP A 463 -79.71 -95.15 -11.22
C ASP A 463 -81.13 -95.70 -11.04
N ALA A 464 -81.87 -95.24 -10.02
CA ALA A 464 -83.27 -95.60 -9.81
C ALA A 464 -84.19 -95.10 -10.94
N LEU A 465 -83.97 -93.88 -11.44
CA LEU A 465 -84.70 -93.31 -12.58
C LEU A 465 -84.45 -94.13 -13.85
N ALA A 466 -83.20 -94.51 -14.11
CA ALA A 466 -82.84 -95.35 -15.24
C ALA A 466 -83.48 -96.75 -15.12
N ALA A 467 -83.53 -97.34 -13.93
CA ALA A 467 -84.19 -98.62 -13.68
C ALA A 467 -85.71 -98.55 -13.95
N VAL A 468 -86.40 -97.51 -13.44
CA VAL A 468 -87.83 -97.27 -13.72
C VAL A 468 -88.08 -97.09 -15.22
N THR A 469 -87.25 -96.27 -15.89
CA THR A 469 -87.35 -96.02 -17.35
C THR A 469 -87.17 -97.30 -18.16
N ARG A 470 -86.19 -98.14 -17.78
CA ARG A 470 -85.91 -99.44 -18.40
C ARG A 470 -87.07 -100.44 -18.20
N LEU A 471 -87.63 -100.52 -17.00
CA LEU A 471 -88.75 -101.41 -16.70
C LEU A 471 -90.03 -100.96 -17.43
N HIS A 472 -90.28 -99.66 -17.55
CA HIS A 472 -91.36 -99.13 -18.39
C HIS A 472 -91.22 -99.51 -19.88
N THR A 473 -90.00 -99.42 -20.43
CA THR A 473 -89.74 -99.82 -21.83
C THR A 473 -89.88 -101.32 -22.04
N LEU A 474 -89.47 -102.16 -21.07
CA LEU A 474 -89.65 -103.62 -21.10
C LEU A 474 -91.13 -104.04 -20.99
N LEU A 475 -91.92 -103.39 -20.13
CA LEU A 475 -93.36 -103.63 -20.01
C LEU A 475 -94.12 -103.22 -21.28
N ALA A 476 -93.75 -102.11 -21.91
CA ALA A 476 -94.34 -101.67 -23.18
C ALA A 476 -94.03 -102.66 -24.33
N THR A 477 -92.83 -103.23 -24.37
CA THR A 477 -92.45 -104.23 -25.38
C THR A 477 -93.11 -105.59 -25.14
N ARG A 478 -93.26 -106.06 -23.89
CA ARG A 478 -93.99 -107.29 -23.57
C ARG A 478 -95.50 -107.19 -23.79
N LYS A 479 -96.13 -106.04 -23.50
CA LYS A 479 -97.58 -105.84 -23.78
C LYS A 479 -97.89 -105.88 -25.28
N ASN A 480 -96.93 -105.58 -26.16
CA ASN A 480 -97.08 -105.64 -27.62
C ASN A 480 -96.75 -107.00 -28.27
N THR A 481 -96.33 -108.03 -27.50
CA THR A 481 -95.87 -109.33 -28.03
C THR A 481 -96.54 -110.57 -27.41
N ALA A 482 -97.57 -110.40 -26.57
CA ALA A 482 -98.22 -111.50 -25.84
C ALA A 482 -99.37 -112.18 -26.64
N SER A 483 -99.43 -113.52 -26.63
CA SER A 483 -100.45 -114.33 -27.34
C SER A 483 -101.76 -114.50 -26.55
N LEU A 484 -102.88 -114.79 -27.23
CA LEU A 484 -104.25 -114.88 -26.66
C LEU A 484 -104.41 -115.76 -25.40
N TRP A 485 -103.51 -116.73 -25.17
CA TRP A 485 -103.51 -117.56 -23.94
C TRP A 485 -102.76 -116.88 -22.78
N GLN A 486 -101.80 -115.99 -23.06
CA GLN A 486 -101.07 -115.20 -22.05
C GLN A 486 -101.90 -114.02 -21.51
N THR A 487 -102.88 -113.51 -22.27
CA THR A 487 -103.82 -112.44 -21.85
C THR A 487 -104.88 -112.93 -20.85
N LEU A 488 -105.22 -114.23 -20.85
CA LEU A 488 -106.18 -114.82 -19.90
C LEU A 488 -105.53 -115.11 -18.53
N MET A 489 -104.22 -115.38 -18.50
CA MET A 489 -103.45 -115.61 -17.26
C MET A 489 -103.07 -114.32 -16.52
N SER A 490 -103.03 -113.17 -17.20
CA SER A 490 -102.75 -111.86 -16.59
C SER A 490 -103.91 -111.25 -15.79
N LEU A 491 -105.10 -111.89 -15.79
CA LEU A 491 -106.26 -111.48 -14.97
C LEU A 491 -106.23 -112.07 -13.54
N PHE A 492 -105.41 -113.08 -13.27
CA PHE A 492 -105.37 -113.77 -11.96
C PHE A 492 -103.97 -113.82 -11.30
N ARG A 493 -102.90 -113.32 -11.95
CA ARG A 493 -101.56 -113.10 -11.35
C ARG A 493 -100.86 -111.88 -11.97
N LYS A 494 -100.26 -111.01 -11.13
CA LYS A 494 -99.43 -109.85 -11.56
C LYS A 494 -98.15 -110.34 -12.25
N LEU A 495 -97.74 -109.64 -13.32
CA LEU A 495 -96.47 -109.91 -14.01
C LEU A 495 -95.28 -109.61 -13.08
N PRO A 496 -94.20 -110.42 -13.09
CA PRO A 496 -93.00 -110.16 -12.30
C PRO A 496 -92.44 -108.75 -12.53
N GLU A 497 -92.51 -108.27 -13.77
CA GLU A 497 -92.01 -106.96 -14.17
C GLU A 497 -92.88 -105.79 -13.65
N GLU A 498 -94.18 -106.00 -13.39
CA GLU A 498 -95.04 -104.99 -12.73
C GLU A 498 -94.78 -104.92 -11.21
N VAL A 499 -94.36 -106.02 -10.58
CA VAL A 499 -93.94 -106.02 -9.17
C VAL A 499 -92.58 -105.33 -9.02
N GLU A 500 -91.64 -105.61 -9.92
CA GLU A 500 -90.34 -104.92 -9.98
C GLU A 500 -90.47 -103.43 -10.31
N LEU A 501 -91.39 -103.03 -11.21
CA LEU A 501 -91.64 -101.62 -11.50
C LEU A 501 -92.19 -100.87 -10.28
N ASN A 502 -93.12 -101.48 -9.53
CA ASN A 502 -93.64 -100.87 -8.29
C ASN A 502 -92.54 -100.72 -7.23
N ALA A 503 -91.66 -101.72 -7.10
CA ALA A 503 -90.50 -101.64 -6.22
C ALA A 503 -89.49 -100.56 -6.68
N ALA A 504 -89.21 -100.46 -7.97
CA ALA A 504 -88.34 -99.44 -8.54
C ALA A 504 -88.93 -98.02 -8.43
N THR A 505 -90.25 -97.87 -8.56
CA THR A 505 -90.96 -96.58 -8.39
C THR A 505 -90.96 -96.13 -6.93
N ALA A 506 -91.12 -97.06 -5.99
CA ALA A 506 -90.93 -96.78 -4.57
C ALA A 506 -89.48 -96.37 -4.27
N SER A 507 -88.49 -97.08 -4.82
CA SER A 507 -87.07 -96.74 -4.69
C SER A 507 -86.71 -95.38 -5.32
N LEU A 508 -87.31 -95.01 -6.46
CA LEU A 508 -87.14 -93.68 -7.06
C LEU A 508 -87.71 -92.59 -6.14
N THR A 509 -88.87 -92.83 -5.53
CA THR A 509 -89.48 -91.87 -4.60
C THR A 509 -88.61 -91.68 -3.36
N GLU A 510 -88.09 -92.77 -2.79
CA GLU A 510 -87.18 -92.75 -1.63
C GLU A 510 -85.85 -92.05 -1.95
N THR A 511 -85.22 -92.36 -3.09
CA THR A 511 -83.96 -91.72 -3.52
C THR A 511 -84.15 -90.25 -3.91
N THR A 512 -85.31 -89.86 -4.45
CA THR A 512 -85.65 -88.44 -4.70
C THR A 512 -85.79 -87.68 -3.39
N GLN A 513 -86.51 -88.24 -2.42
CA GLN A 513 -86.66 -87.63 -1.10
C GLN A 513 -85.32 -87.53 -0.36
N ALA A 514 -84.46 -88.55 -0.47
CA ALA A 514 -83.11 -88.54 0.09
C ALA A 514 -82.24 -87.44 -0.55
N ARG A 515 -82.23 -87.33 -1.90
CA ARG A 515 -81.52 -86.26 -2.62
C ARG A 515 -82.00 -84.87 -2.21
N ASP A 516 -83.31 -84.64 -2.22
CA ASP A 516 -83.89 -83.33 -1.92
C ASP A 516 -83.64 -82.94 -0.45
N SER A 517 -83.66 -83.92 0.47
CA SER A 517 -83.29 -83.70 1.87
C SER A 517 -81.81 -83.37 2.06
N ALA A 518 -80.91 -84.03 1.32
CA ALA A 518 -79.48 -83.76 1.36
C ALA A 518 -79.15 -82.39 0.74
N ALA A 519 -79.84 -82.00 -0.34
CA ALA A 519 -79.71 -80.68 -0.95
C ALA A 519 -80.22 -79.58 -0.02
N ALA A 520 -81.36 -79.80 0.66
CA ALA A 520 -81.88 -78.88 1.66
C ALA A 520 -80.94 -78.75 2.88
N ALA A 521 -80.35 -79.85 3.34
CA ALA A 521 -79.38 -79.84 4.44
C ALA A 521 -78.10 -79.09 4.08
N LEU A 522 -77.55 -79.29 2.87
CA LEU A 522 -76.38 -78.56 2.39
C LEU A 522 -76.67 -77.06 2.27
N ASN A 523 -77.81 -76.68 1.70
CA ASN A 523 -78.21 -75.27 1.57
C ASN A 523 -78.43 -74.60 2.93
N ALA A 524 -79.09 -75.29 3.89
CA ALA A 524 -79.29 -74.76 5.24
C ALA A 524 -77.96 -74.56 5.98
N GLU A 525 -77.02 -75.50 5.85
CA GLU A 525 -75.70 -75.40 6.46
C GLU A 525 -74.86 -74.27 5.83
N GLN A 526 -74.91 -74.10 4.51
CA GLN A 526 -74.26 -72.99 3.82
C GLN A 526 -74.81 -71.62 4.26
N GLN A 527 -76.14 -71.50 4.39
CA GLN A 527 -76.76 -70.26 4.88
C GLN A 527 -76.36 -69.95 6.33
N ARG A 528 -76.35 -70.98 7.19
CA ARG A 528 -75.93 -70.83 8.59
C ARG A 528 -74.47 -70.43 8.72
N SER A 529 -73.58 -71.11 8.01
CA SER A 529 -72.15 -70.80 8.02
C SER A 529 -71.87 -69.40 7.47
N ASN A 530 -72.57 -68.97 6.42
CA ASN A 530 -72.42 -67.61 5.90
C ASN A 530 -72.85 -66.56 6.93
N HIS A 531 -73.91 -66.81 7.69
CA HIS A 531 -74.36 -65.90 8.73
C HIS A 531 -73.37 -65.83 9.90
N GLU A 532 -72.87 -66.98 10.36
CA GLU A 532 -71.85 -67.05 11.42
C GLU A 532 -70.53 -66.39 10.98
N ARG A 533 -70.11 -66.59 9.72
CA ARG A 533 -68.94 -65.94 9.13
C ARG A 533 -69.10 -64.41 9.10
N LEU A 534 -70.24 -63.89 8.65
CA LEU A 534 -70.52 -62.45 8.62
C LEU A 534 -70.45 -61.83 10.02
N ALA A 535 -70.99 -62.50 11.03
CA ALA A 535 -70.92 -62.02 12.42
C ALA A 535 -69.47 -61.98 12.95
N LEU A 536 -68.65 -62.98 12.62
CA LEU A 536 -67.22 -63.02 12.99
C LEU A 536 -66.39 -61.98 12.22
N GLU A 537 -66.69 -61.76 10.93
CA GLU A 537 -66.08 -60.70 10.11
C GLU A 537 -66.42 -59.31 10.67
N GLN A 538 -67.67 -59.08 11.11
CA GLN A 538 -68.08 -57.84 11.78
C GLN A 538 -67.30 -57.62 13.09
N ARG A 539 -67.21 -58.64 13.94
CA ARG A 539 -66.47 -58.56 15.21
C ARG A 539 -64.97 -58.28 14.99
N LEU A 540 -64.35 -58.91 13.98
CA LEU A 540 -62.97 -58.60 13.60
C LEU A 540 -62.82 -57.15 13.10
N GLY A 541 -63.80 -56.68 12.32
CA GLY A 541 -63.87 -55.29 11.86
C GLY A 541 -64.00 -54.27 13.00
N GLU A 542 -64.81 -54.56 14.02
CA GLU A 542 -64.97 -53.72 15.21
C GLU A 542 -63.67 -53.61 16.02
N VAL A 543 -63.00 -54.74 16.29
CA VAL A 543 -61.72 -54.77 17.00
C VAL A 543 -60.64 -54.00 16.22
N THR A 544 -60.61 -54.16 14.90
CA THR A 544 -59.67 -53.45 14.02
C THR A 544 -59.93 -51.94 14.04
N THR A 545 -61.20 -51.53 13.94
CA THR A 545 -61.59 -50.12 13.94
C THR A 545 -61.27 -49.46 15.29
N ALA A 546 -61.56 -50.13 16.41
CA ALA A 546 -61.26 -49.64 17.74
C ALA A 546 -59.75 -49.45 17.97
N ARG A 547 -58.94 -50.42 17.52
CA ARG A 547 -57.46 -50.31 17.51
C ARG A 547 -57.01 -49.11 16.70
N ASP A 548 -57.47 -49.00 15.46
CA ASP A 548 -57.02 -47.96 14.53
C ASP A 548 -57.40 -46.56 15.02
N GLN A 549 -58.58 -46.39 15.62
CA GLN A 549 -58.99 -45.14 16.26
C GLN A 549 -58.11 -44.78 17.46
N ALA A 550 -57.84 -45.73 18.36
CA ALA A 550 -56.99 -45.51 19.53
C ALA A 550 -55.54 -45.16 19.13
N CYS A 551 -54.98 -45.87 18.15
CA CYS A 551 -53.66 -45.59 17.61
C CYS A 551 -53.61 -44.26 16.84
N SER A 552 -54.65 -43.90 16.09
CA SER A 552 -54.71 -42.64 15.34
C SER A 552 -54.71 -41.41 16.25
N ALA A 553 -55.40 -41.47 17.41
CA ALA A 553 -55.40 -40.39 18.38
C ALA A 553 -54.00 -40.16 18.99
N LEU A 554 -53.30 -41.23 19.37
CA LEU A 554 -51.93 -41.15 19.89
C LEU A 554 -50.92 -40.73 18.81
N ALA A 555 -51.06 -41.23 17.58
CA ALA A 555 -50.22 -40.83 16.46
C ALA A 555 -50.40 -39.34 16.11
N SER A 556 -51.62 -38.80 16.24
CA SER A 556 -51.90 -37.37 16.04
C SER A 556 -51.23 -36.51 17.12
N GLN A 557 -51.28 -36.93 18.39
CA GLN A 557 -50.55 -36.24 19.46
C GLN A 557 -49.03 -36.32 19.26
N GLN A 558 -48.51 -37.49 18.86
CA GLN A 558 -47.10 -37.66 18.55
C GLN A 558 -46.66 -36.72 17.42
N ALA A 559 -47.43 -36.64 16.34
CA ALA A 559 -47.15 -35.74 15.22
C ALA A 559 -47.13 -34.25 15.65
N GLN A 560 -48.05 -33.84 16.53
CA GLN A 560 -48.08 -32.47 17.07
C GLN A 560 -46.83 -32.16 17.91
N VAL A 561 -46.45 -33.05 18.84
CA VAL A 561 -45.26 -32.86 19.67
C VAL A 561 -43.98 -32.90 18.82
N THR A 562 -43.92 -33.77 17.81
CA THR A 562 -42.79 -33.79 16.85
C THR A 562 -42.69 -32.49 16.07
N GLN A 563 -43.80 -31.93 15.60
CA GLN A 563 -43.81 -30.63 14.92
C GLN A 563 -43.35 -29.50 15.86
N GLN A 564 -43.78 -29.51 17.12
CA GLN A 564 -43.33 -28.56 18.13
C GLN A 564 -41.83 -28.69 18.40
N GLN A 565 -41.31 -29.92 18.56
CA GLN A 565 -39.87 -30.17 18.74
C GLN A 565 -39.07 -29.63 17.55
N GLN A 566 -39.52 -29.89 16.32
CA GLN A 566 -38.86 -29.37 15.11
C GLN A 566 -38.83 -27.83 15.10
N ALA A 567 -39.92 -27.17 15.50
CA ALA A 567 -39.96 -25.71 15.61
C ALA A 567 -38.99 -25.17 16.68
N LEU A 568 -38.90 -25.82 17.85
CA LEU A 568 -37.97 -25.46 18.91
C LEU A 568 -36.50 -25.63 18.47
N VAL A 569 -36.18 -26.74 17.79
CA VAL A 569 -34.84 -26.97 17.22
C VAL A 569 -34.49 -25.92 16.18
N GLN A 570 -35.44 -25.53 15.32
CA GLN A 570 -35.23 -24.48 14.33
C GLN A 570 -34.98 -23.11 15.00
N GLN A 571 -35.78 -22.76 16.02
CA GLN A 571 -35.56 -21.54 16.81
C GLN A 571 -34.19 -21.55 17.53
N ARG A 572 -33.75 -22.72 18.01
CA ARG A 572 -32.43 -22.86 18.63
C ARG A 572 -31.32 -22.60 17.60
N LEU A 573 -31.40 -23.19 16.41
CA LEU A 573 -30.42 -22.96 15.33
C LEU A 573 -30.34 -21.47 14.92
N GLU A 574 -31.49 -20.80 14.84
CA GLU A 574 -31.56 -19.36 14.56
C GLU A 574 -30.88 -18.53 15.67
N ASN A 575 -31.14 -18.84 16.94
CA ASN A 575 -30.48 -18.18 18.07
C ASN A 575 -28.97 -18.48 18.12
N GLU A 576 -28.52 -19.69 17.79
CA GLU A 576 -27.10 -20.03 17.69
C GLU A 576 -26.40 -19.21 16.59
N SER A 577 -27.06 -19.02 15.44
CA SER A 577 -26.56 -18.13 14.38
C SER A 577 -26.49 -16.68 14.84
N GLN A 578 -27.55 -16.17 15.48
CA GLN A 578 -27.57 -14.81 16.03
C GLN A 578 -26.48 -14.61 17.08
N LEU A 579 -26.22 -15.61 17.93
CA LEU A 579 -25.15 -15.57 18.93
C LEU A 579 -23.77 -15.48 18.25
N ALA A 580 -23.54 -16.24 17.18
CA ALA A 580 -22.30 -16.17 16.40
C ALA A 580 -22.09 -14.77 15.79
N ASP A 581 -23.14 -14.17 15.22
CA ASP A 581 -23.09 -12.82 14.67
C ASP A 581 -22.82 -11.76 15.75
N LEU A 582 -23.43 -11.91 16.94
CA LEU A 582 -23.19 -11.04 18.08
C LEU A 582 -21.74 -11.14 18.58
N VAL A 583 -21.15 -12.35 18.61
CA VAL A 583 -19.73 -12.52 18.96
C VAL A 583 -18.82 -11.81 17.97
N ALA A 584 -19.09 -11.92 16.67
CA ALA A 584 -18.32 -11.22 15.64
C ALA A 584 -18.43 -9.69 15.79
N GLN A 585 -19.62 -9.17 16.11
CA GLN A 585 -19.82 -7.75 16.37
C GLN A 585 -19.13 -7.29 17.68
N LEU A 586 -19.21 -8.08 18.74
CA LEU A 586 -18.50 -7.82 20.00
C LEU A 586 -16.99 -7.77 19.79
N GLN A 587 -16.43 -8.64 18.94
CA GLN A 587 -15.01 -8.60 18.59
C GLN A 587 -14.59 -7.30 17.92
N ARG A 588 -15.42 -6.73 17.03
CA ARG A 588 -15.12 -5.44 16.37
C ARG A 588 -15.12 -4.25 17.33
N HIS A 589 -15.90 -4.31 18.39
CA HIS A 589 -15.98 -3.25 19.41
C HIS A 589 -15.18 -3.57 20.68
N ALA A 590 -14.43 -4.68 20.69
CA ALA A 590 -13.65 -5.08 21.85
C ALA A 590 -12.43 -4.19 22.05
N ASP A 591 -12.01 -4.04 23.30
CA ASP A 591 -10.81 -3.31 23.65
C ASP A 591 -9.55 -4.10 23.27
N GLY A 592 -8.52 -3.37 22.84
CA GLY A 592 -7.28 -3.96 22.37
C GLY A 592 -7.14 -4.07 20.84
N GLU A 593 -8.01 -3.41 20.07
CA GLU A 593 -7.98 -3.39 18.60
C GLU A 593 -6.61 -2.96 18.04
N ILE A 594 -6.00 -1.92 18.64
CA ILE A 594 -4.69 -1.43 18.21
C ILE A 594 -3.51 -2.23 18.78
N ILE A 595 -3.78 -3.19 19.69
CA ILE A 595 -2.74 -4.03 20.29
C ILE A 595 -2.41 -5.15 19.31
N GLY A 596 -1.38 -4.94 18.49
CA GLY A 596 -0.92 -5.92 17.52
C GLY A 596 -0.51 -7.26 18.14
N ASP A 597 -0.54 -8.31 17.32
CA ASP A 597 -0.16 -9.69 17.67
C ASP A 597 1.36 -9.93 17.74
N GLY A 598 2.16 -8.86 17.59
CA GLY A 598 3.62 -8.90 17.56
C GLY A 598 4.22 -8.92 16.15
N ARG A 599 3.41 -8.87 15.08
CA ARG A 599 3.91 -8.70 13.71
C ARG A 599 4.39 -7.27 13.44
N PRO A 600 5.55 -7.09 12.77
CA PRO A 600 5.99 -5.78 12.28
C PRO A 600 5.10 -5.37 11.10
N ASP A 601 4.14 -4.45 11.32
CA ASP A 601 3.49 -3.57 10.31
C ASP A 601 2.14 -2.94 10.73
N HIS A 602 1.69 -3.04 11.99
CA HIS A 602 0.33 -2.61 12.36
C HIS A 602 0.04 -1.10 12.20
N THR A 603 1.02 -0.22 12.39
CA THR A 603 0.82 1.25 12.32
C THR A 603 1.69 1.81 11.20
N ARG A 604 1.10 2.07 10.03
CA ARG A 604 1.79 2.70 8.87
C ARG A 604 1.55 4.21 8.77
N GLU A 605 0.49 4.69 9.41
CA GLU A 605 0.13 6.10 9.48
C GLU A 605 0.05 6.54 10.94
N THR A 606 0.51 7.75 11.23
CA THR A 606 0.43 8.32 12.58
C THR A 606 -1.02 8.60 12.96
N GLN A 607 -1.49 8.00 14.06
CA GLN A 607 -2.84 8.22 14.59
C GLN A 607 -2.79 9.22 15.74
N ARG A 608 -3.77 10.13 15.78
CA ARG A 608 -3.91 11.13 16.85
C ARG A 608 -5.07 10.76 17.77
N TYR A 609 -4.84 10.86 19.07
CA TYR A 609 -5.85 10.67 20.12
C TYR A 609 -5.87 11.89 21.04
N ASP A 610 -7.03 12.52 21.19
CA ASP A 610 -7.20 13.70 22.04
C ASP A 610 -7.73 13.30 23.43
N PHE A 611 -7.17 13.94 24.45
CA PHE A 611 -7.37 13.63 25.86
C PHE A 611 -7.55 14.89 26.69
N GLU A 612 -8.09 14.68 27.89
CA GLU A 612 -8.14 15.69 28.94
C GLU A 612 -7.67 15.03 30.24
N LEU A 613 -6.70 15.66 30.93
CA LEU A 613 -6.23 15.23 32.25
C LEU A 613 -6.17 16.47 33.16
N ASP A 614 -6.83 16.39 34.31
CA ASP A 614 -6.93 17.50 35.29
C ASP A 614 -7.35 18.85 34.68
N GLY A 615 -8.29 18.80 33.72
CA GLY A 615 -8.83 19.98 33.04
C GLY A 615 -7.91 20.57 31.96
N GLN A 616 -6.79 19.91 31.65
CA GLN A 616 -5.86 20.34 30.60
C GLN A 616 -5.97 19.42 29.38
N PRO A 617 -6.27 19.96 28.18
CA PRO A 617 -6.32 19.17 26.96
C PRO A 617 -4.91 18.86 26.43
N PHE A 618 -4.71 17.63 25.98
CA PHE A 618 -3.48 17.19 25.32
C PHE A 618 -3.78 16.11 24.28
N ALA A 619 -2.82 15.82 23.40
CA ALA A 619 -2.96 14.80 22.38
C ALA A 619 -1.79 13.81 22.41
N LEU A 620 -2.07 12.56 22.08
CA LEU A 620 -1.06 11.53 21.84
C LEU A 620 -0.99 11.20 20.35
N LEU A 621 0.23 11.08 19.83
CA LEU A 621 0.49 10.60 18.47
C LEU A 621 1.07 9.19 18.53
N ASP A 622 0.37 8.20 17.97
CA ASP A 622 0.90 6.84 17.80
C ASP A 622 1.79 6.80 16.54
N VAL A 623 3.10 6.74 16.74
CA VAL A 623 4.08 6.79 15.65
C VAL A 623 4.49 5.37 15.24
N PRO A 624 4.64 5.07 13.93
CA PRO A 624 5.15 3.78 13.45
C PRO A 624 6.43 3.31 14.16
N GLY A 625 6.61 1.99 14.26
CA GLY A 625 7.80 1.38 14.87
C GLY A 625 9.07 1.62 14.03
N ILE A 626 10.22 1.68 14.71
CA ILE A 626 11.50 2.17 14.14
C ILE A 626 12.49 1.04 13.80
N GLU A 627 12.00 -0.19 13.66
CA GLU A 627 12.83 -1.35 13.35
C GLU A 627 12.32 -2.01 12.07
N GLY A 628 13.04 -1.84 10.96
CA GLY A 628 12.79 -2.52 9.69
C GLY A 628 12.82 -1.61 8.46
N LYS A 629 11.73 -1.62 7.66
CA LYS A 629 11.59 -0.94 6.35
C LYS A 629 11.20 0.54 6.48
N GLU A 630 12.04 1.30 7.18
CA GLU A 630 11.76 2.70 7.57
C GLU A 630 11.62 3.68 6.40
N GLY A 631 12.20 3.38 5.22
CA GLY A 631 12.03 4.23 4.03
C GLY A 631 10.57 4.43 3.60
N LEU A 632 9.64 3.57 4.05
CA LEU A 632 8.21 3.70 3.77
C LEU A 632 7.47 4.59 4.79
N VAL A 633 8.06 4.88 5.96
CA VAL A 633 7.40 5.58 7.08
C VAL A 633 8.19 6.76 7.64
N LEU A 634 9.35 7.09 7.07
CA LEU A 634 10.22 8.19 7.51
C LEU A 634 9.48 9.53 7.57
N ASP A 635 8.73 9.88 6.52
CA ASP A 635 7.95 11.11 6.45
C ASP A 635 6.88 11.20 7.56
N GLN A 636 6.28 10.06 7.94
CA GLN A 636 5.27 10.01 9.01
C GLN A 636 5.93 10.24 10.38
N ILE A 637 7.08 9.61 10.59
CA ILE A 637 7.88 9.79 11.81
C ILE A 637 8.32 11.25 11.94
N GLU A 638 8.87 11.83 10.87
CA GLU A 638 9.34 13.22 10.87
C GLU A 638 8.20 14.19 11.15
N ARG A 639 7.04 14.04 10.49
CA ARG A 639 5.86 14.87 10.76
C ARG A 639 5.38 14.73 12.20
N ALA A 640 5.33 13.52 12.74
CA ALA A 640 4.87 13.28 14.10
C ALA A 640 5.78 13.93 15.14
N VAL A 641 7.10 13.85 14.96
CA VAL A 641 8.05 14.53 15.85
C VAL A 641 7.99 16.05 15.68
N GLN A 642 7.88 16.56 14.44
CA GLN A 642 7.68 17.99 14.19
C GLN A 642 6.41 18.53 14.86
N THR A 643 5.35 17.72 14.94
CA THR A 643 4.09 18.07 15.62
C THR A 643 4.21 17.98 17.15
N ALA A 644 5.01 17.03 17.66
CA ALA A 644 5.09 16.76 19.09
C ALA A 644 5.91 17.79 19.88
N HIS A 645 5.48 18.05 21.11
CA HIS A 645 6.15 18.91 22.09
C HIS A 645 7.02 18.10 23.06
N ALA A 646 6.61 16.85 23.32
CA ALA A 646 7.37 15.85 24.04
C ALA A 646 7.32 14.51 23.30
N VAL A 647 8.30 13.65 23.55
CA VAL A 647 8.39 12.32 22.95
C VAL A 647 8.60 11.29 24.04
N PHE A 648 7.75 10.27 24.04
CA PHE A 648 8.01 9.04 24.78
C PHE A 648 8.71 8.05 23.87
N TYR A 649 9.97 7.74 24.18
CA TYR A 649 10.67 6.61 23.59
C TYR A 649 10.36 5.34 24.37
N VAL A 650 9.57 4.43 23.80
CA VAL A 650 9.11 3.18 24.42
C VAL A 650 10.04 2.03 24.03
N THR A 651 10.61 1.36 25.03
CA THR A 651 11.41 0.13 24.85
C THR A 651 10.96 -0.96 25.82
N ASN A 652 11.18 -2.21 25.45
CA ASN A 652 10.99 -3.37 26.34
C ASN A 652 12.31 -3.92 26.89
N GLN A 653 13.44 -3.30 26.55
CA GLN A 653 14.77 -3.68 27.02
C GLN A 653 15.25 -2.69 28.09
N PRO A 654 15.82 -3.16 29.21
CA PRO A 654 16.38 -2.29 30.24
C PRO A 654 17.76 -1.74 29.86
N ALA A 655 18.17 -1.82 28.59
CA ALA A 655 19.51 -1.51 28.10
C ALA A 655 19.46 -0.43 27.00
N PRO A 656 20.57 0.32 26.79
CA PRO A 656 20.71 1.26 25.68
C PRO A 656 20.41 0.62 24.32
N PRO A 657 19.75 1.33 23.40
CA PRO A 657 19.55 0.86 22.03
C PRO A 657 20.89 0.67 21.32
N GLN A 658 20.96 -0.22 20.32
CA GLN A 658 22.20 -0.46 19.57
C GLN A 658 22.68 0.82 18.85
N THR A 659 23.99 1.09 18.96
CA THR A 659 24.71 2.08 18.16
C THR A 659 25.13 1.47 16.83
N GLY A 660 25.18 2.30 15.78
CA GLY A 660 25.57 1.89 14.44
C GLY A 660 27.00 1.34 14.32
N ASP A 661 27.26 0.59 13.25
CA ASP A 661 28.58 0.01 12.93
C ASP A 661 29.48 0.95 12.10
N GLY A 662 29.09 2.21 11.97
CA GLY A 662 29.78 3.24 11.18
C GLY A 662 29.40 3.26 9.69
N GLN A 663 28.85 2.17 9.14
CA GLN A 663 28.27 2.11 7.79
C GLN A 663 26.75 2.31 7.81
N HIS A 664 26.08 1.85 8.87
CA HIS A 664 24.65 1.99 9.10
C HIS A 664 24.38 2.68 10.43
N GLN A 665 23.40 3.59 10.47
CA GLN A 665 22.94 4.21 11.71
C GLN A 665 22.19 3.19 12.58
N GLY A 666 22.55 3.10 13.86
CA GLY A 666 21.85 2.29 14.85
C GLY A 666 20.60 3.00 15.37
N THR A 667 19.81 2.29 16.18
CA THR A 667 18.58 2.80 16.77
C THR A 667 18.82 4.10 17.57
N LEU A 668 19.97 4.21 18.24
CA LEU A 668 20.32 5.39 19.02
C LEU A 668 20.64 6.62 18.14
N GLU A 669 21.38 6.44 17.04
CA GLU A 669 21.65 7.52 16.09
C GLU A 669 20.37 7.98 15.37
N LYS A 670 19.47 7.03 15.06
CA LYS A 670 18.14 7.33 14.49
C LYS A 670 17.25 8.09 15.47
N ILE A 671 17.23 7.69 16.75
CA ILE A 671 16.56 8.44 17.82
C ILE A 671 17.11 9.88 17.85
N LYS A 672 18.43 10.06 17.84
CA LYS A 672 19.04 11.39 17.83
C LYS A 672 18.69 12.22 16.59
N GLN A 673 18.65 11.59 15.42
CA GLN A 673 18.32 12.24 14.16
C GLN A 673 16.84 12.62 14.08
N HIS A 674 15.94 11.69 14.41
CA HIS A 674 14.49 11.89 14.27
C HIS A 674 13.92 12.73 15.39
N LEU A 675 14.39 12.56 16.64
CA LEU A 675 13.90 13.31 17.79
C LEU A 675 14.47 14.73 17.86
N GLY A 676 15.51 15.01 17.05
CA GLY A 676 16.20 16.30 17.03
C GLY A 676 16.72 16.71 18.41
N ALA A 677 17.42 17.84 18.47
CA ALA A 677 17.85 18.40 19.75
C ALA A 677 16.78 19.32 20.37
N GLN A 678 15.47 19.10 20.18
CA GLN A 678 14.47 20.18 20.43
C GLN A 678 13.18 19.80 21.16
N THR A 679 12.86 18.50 21.30
CA THR A 679 11.67 18.05 22.05
C THR A 679 12.06 17.38 23.36
N GLU A 680 11.26 17.57 24.40
CA GLU A 680 11.46 16.90 25.70
C GLU A 680 11.32 15.38 25.51
N VAL A 681 12.37 14.60 25.79
CA VAL A 681 12.38 13.14 25.57
C VAL A 681 12.38 12.41 26.90
N TRP A 682 11.47 11.44 27.01
CA TRP A 682 11.32 10.53 28.14
C TRP A 682 11.45 9.08 27.65
N THR A 683 12.22 8.26 28.37
CA THR A 683 12.27 6.83 28.06
C THR A 683 11.21 6.10 28.88
N ILE A 684 10.34 5.33 28.23
CA ILE A 684 9.37 4.45 28.89
C ILE A 684 9.85 3.02 28.75
N PHE A 685 10.34 2.46 29.86
CA PHE A 685 10.65 1.02 29.93
C PHE A 685 9.37 0.25 30.24
N ASN A 686 8.82 -0.41 29.22
CA ASN A 686 7.66 -1.27 29.36
C ASN A 686 8.08 -2.72 29.63
N LYS A 687 8.08 -3.11 30.91
CA LYS A 687 8.41 -4.47 31.33
C LYS A 687 7.31 -5.44 30.90
N LYS A 688 7.67 -6.42 30.07
CA LYS A 688 6.73 -7.46 29.60
C LYS A 688 6.38 -8.42 30.74
N ILE A 689 5.15 -8.34 31.22
CA ILE A 689 4.60 -9.24 32.24
C ILE A 689 3.37 -9.92 31.67
N SER A 690 3.47 -11.22 31.40
CA SER A 690 2.36 -12.06 30.94
C SER A 690 1.61 -12.73 32.08
N ASN A 691 2.25 -12.89 33.25
CA ASN A 691 1.68 -13.51 34.44
C ASN A 691 1.91 -12.62 35.69
N PRO A 692 0.95 -11.75 36.04
CA PRO A 692 1.06 -10.84 37.18
C PRO A 692 1.37 -11.53 38.51
N LYS A 693 0.86 -12.75 38.75
CA LYS A 693 1.01 -13.46 40.04
C LYS A 693 2.46 -13.62 40.46
N HIS A 694 3.29 -14.11 39.55
CA HIS A 694 4.71 -14.38 39.84
C HIS A 694 5.56 -13.11 39.80
N SER A 695 5.17 -12.11 38.99
CA SER A 695 5.99 -10.92 38.74
C SER A 695 5.66 -9.74 39.65
N LEU A 696 4.42 -9.62 40.14
CA LEU A 696 3.91 -8.44 40.87
C LEU A 696 3.44 -8.74 42.30
N GLY A 697 3.41 -10.01 42.74
CA GLY A 697 2.92 -10.43 44.06
C GLY A 697 3.59 -9.68 45.23
N ASN A 698 4.84 -10.05 45.54
CA ASN A 698 5.60 -9.53 46.70
C ASN A 698 6.96 -8.94 46.29
N ARG A 699 7.06 -8.36 45.09
CA ARG A 699 8.31 -7.82 44.55
C ARG A 699 8.06 -6.45 43.92
N PRO A 700 9.04 -5.53 43.94
CA PRO A 700 8.97 -4.32 43.14
C PRO A 700 8.87 -4.68 41.65
N LEU A 701 8.32 -3.75 40.85
CA LEU A 701 8.15 -3.96 39.41
C LEU A 701 9.49 -4.28 38.72
N THR A 702 10.55 -3.56 39.07
CA THR A 702 11.91 -3.73 38.55
C THR A 702 12.82 -4.39 39.59
N SER A 703 13.74 -5.27 39.16
CA SER A 703 14.78 -5.85 40.00
C SER A 703 15.98 -4.90 40.16
N ASP A 704 16.87 -5.21 41.11
CA ASP A 704 18.10 -4.42 41.31
C ASP A 704 19.00 -4.41 40.07
N ASP A 705 19.18 -5.56 39.40
CA ASP A 705 19.95 -5.66 38.15
C ASP A 705 19.32 -4.85 37.00
N GLU A 706 17.97 -4.84 36.92
CA GLU A 706 17.25 -4.02 35.94
C GLU A 706 17.42 -2.53 36.27
N ASN A 707 17.37 -2.14 37.55
CA ASN A 707 17.59 -0.75 37.95
C ASN A 707 19.00 -0.25 37.60
N ILE A 708 20.03 -1.10 37.75
CA ILE A 708 21.41 -0.79 37.31
C ILE A 708 21.46 -0.61 35.79
N SER A 709 20.82 -1.51 35.04
CA SER A 709 20.78 -1.45 33.58
C SER A 709 20.04 -0.20 33.08
N LEU A 710 18.92 0.14 33.72
CA LEU A 710 18.12 1.33 33.43
C LEU A 710 18.90 2.61 33.75
N ALA A 711 19.73 2.62 34.79
CA ALA A 711 20.62 3.75 35.07
C ALA A 711 21.64 3.95 33.93
N GLY A 712 22.23 2.87 33.40
CA GLY A 712 23.12 2.92 32.24
C GLY A 712 22.41 3.38 30.95
N LEU A 713 21.16 2.94 30.73
CA LEU A 713 20.30 3.46 29.67
C LEU A 713 20.06 4.97 29.82
N ASN A 714 19.73 5.42 31.03
CA ASN A 714 19.47 6.82 31.34
C ASN A 714 20.71 7.70 31.06
N GLU A 715 21.90 7.25 31.47
CA GLU A 715 23.17 7.93 31.20
C GLU A 715 23.45 8.03 29.69
N LYS A 716 23.34 6.92 28.95
CA LYS A 716 23.59 6.90 27.50
C LYS A 716 22.62 7.78 26.71
N MET A 717 21.34 7.79 27.09
CA MET A 717 20.35 8.67 26.47
C MET A 717 20.65 10.15 26.78
N SER A 718 21.04 10.46 28.02
CA SER A 718 21.46 11.80 28.42
C SER A 718 22.72 12.28 27.68
N GLU A 719 23.69 11.41 27.44
CA GLU A 719 24.89 11.72 26.65
C GLU A 719 24.53 12.11 25.20
N GLN A 720 23.56 11.42 24.59
CA GLN A 720 23.23 11.62 23.17
C GLN A 720 22.26 12.77 22.91
N LEU A 721 21.28 12.97 23.79
CA LEU A 721 20.20 13.95 23.64
C LEU A 721 20.42 15.21 24.49
N GLY A 722 21.41 15.21 25.39
CA GLY A 722 21.79 16.36 26.21
C GLY A 722 20.64 16.86 27.08
N LYS A 723 20.48 18.19 27.16
CA LYS A 723 19.49 18.86 28.03
C LYS A 723 18.01 18.56 27.71
N HIS A 724 17.74 17.88 26.60
CA HIS A 724 16.38 17.58 26.14
C HIS A 724 15.86 16.25 26.72
N TYR A 725 16.76 15.37 27.13
CA TYR A 725 16.42 14.14 27.82
C TYR A 725 16.08 14.41 29.30
N GLN A 726 15.01 13.78 29.78
CA GLN A 726 14.55 13.93 31.17
C GLN A 726 14.99 12.74 32.02
N GLU A 727 14.27 11.63 31.93
CA GLU A 727 14.57 10.41 32.68
C GLU A 727 13.89 9.19 32.06
N VAL A 728 14.25 8.02 32.61
CA VAL A 728 13.58 6.74 32.36
C VAL A 728 12.46 6.49 33.37
N PHE A 729 11.28 6.09 32.88
CA PHE A 729 10.15 5.67 33.69
C PHE A 729 9.80 4.21 33.40
N ALA A 730 9.79 3.38 34.43
CA ALA A 730 9.47 1.95 34.33
C ALA A 730 7.99 1.67 34.65
N LEU A 731 7.31 0.94 33.77
CA LEU A 731 5.92 0.48 33.95
C LEU A 731 5.68 -0.89 33.28
N SER A 732 4.50 -1.46 33.47
CA SER A 732 4.05 -2.64 32.70
C SER A 732 2.65 -2.44 32.11
N ALA A 733 2.57 -2.30 30.79
CA ALA A 733 1.33 -1.93 30.11
C ALA A 733 0.29 -3.05 30.08
N LEU A 734 0.69 -4.33 29.90
CA LEU A 734 -0.29 -5.43 29.73
C LEU A 734 -1.13 -5.71 31.00
N PRO A 735 -0.55 -5.84 32.21
CA PRO A 735 -1.36 -5.97 33.42
C PRO A 735 -2.30 -4.78 33.63
N ALA A 736 -1.83 -3.57 33.31
CA ALA A 736 -2.61 -2.36 33.44
C ALA A 736 -3.78 -2.30 32.44
N PHE A 737 -3.54 -2.71 31.19
CA PHE A 737 -4.57 -2.87 30.16
C PHE A 737 -5.67 -3.82 30.63
N LEU A 738 -5.29 -5.02 31.09
CA LEU A 738 -6.25 -6.03 31.56
C LEU A 738 -7.08 -5.53 32.75
N ALA A 739 -6.48 -4.72 33.63
CA ALA A 739 -7.19 -4.11 34.75
C ALA A 739 -8.14 -2.99 34.31
N SER A 740 -7.81 -2.25 33.25
CA SER A 740 -8.52 -1.04 32.83
C SER A 740 -9.86 -1.26 32.13
N THR A 741 -10.12 -2.44 31.56
CA THR A 741 -11.30 -2.70 30.73
C THR A 741 -11.96 -4.04 31.05
N ASP A 742 -13.28 -4.11 30.94
CA ASP A 742 -14.06 -5.35 30.88
C ASP A 742 -14.70 -5.61 29.50
N HIS A 743 -14.41 -4.76 28.51
CA HIS A 743 -14.93 -4.82 27.14
C HIS A 743 -14.11 -5.74 26.25
N LEU A 744 -13.86 -6.96 26.70
CA LEU A 744 -13.11 -7.97 25.96
C LEU A 744 -14.07 -8.97 25.35
N ALA A 745 -13.85 -9.33 24.09
CA ALA A 745 -14.68 -10.31 23.40
C ALA A 745 -14.75 -11.64 24.21
N PRO A 746 -15.95 -12.23 24.37
CA PRO A 746 -16.11 -13.51 25.06
C PRO A 746 -15.17 -14.59 24.49
N GLY A 747 -14.52 -15.35 25.38
CA GLY A 747 -13.60 -16.43 25.00
C GLY A 747 -12.23 -16.01 24.46
N SER A 748 -11.98 -14.70 24.26
CA SER A 748 -10.68 -14.18 23.78
C SER A 748 -9.53 -14.47 24.75
N GLN A 749 -8.28 -14.47 24.24
CA GLN A 749 -7.10 -14.66 25.10
C GLN A 749 -7.00 -13.57 26.18
N ASN A 750 -7.28 -12.31 25.84
CA ASN A 750 -7.23 -11.22 26.80
C ASN A 750 -8.33 -11.35 27.86
N ALA A 751 -9.54 -11.79 27.51
CA ALA A 751 -10.58 -12.10 28.50
C ALA A 751 -10.11 -13.16 29.50
N LYS A 752 -9.48 -14.25 29.02
CA LYS A 752 -8.90 -15.30 29.88
C LYS A 752 -7.78 -14.78 30.77
N ARG A 753 -6.84 -13.99 30.20
CA ARG A 753 -5.73 -13.39 30.95
C ARG A 753 -6.23 -12.43 32.02
N ARG A 754 -7.27 -11.65 31.70
CA ARG A 754 -7.92 -10.74 32.63
C ARG A 754 -8.55 -11.49 33.79
N SER A 755 -9.37 -12.52 33.52
CA SER A 755 -9.98 -13.31 34.59
C SER A 755 -8.93 -13.88 35.54
N LYS A 756 -7.87 -14.49 34.99
CA LYS A 756 -6.76 -15.01 35.79
C LYS A 756 -6.01 -13.93 36.58
N ALA A 757 -5.78 -12.76 35.99
CA ALA A 757 -5.12 -11.66 36.70
C ALA A 757 -5.99 -11.13 37.85
N LEU A 758 -7.31 -11.07 37.66
CA LEU A 758 -8.26 -10.59 38.67
C LEU A 758 -8.60 -11.63 39.75
N GLU A 759 -8.31 -12.91 39.54
CA GLU A 759 -8.36 -13.93 40.61
C GLU A 759 -7.29 -13.66 41.68
N ASP A 760 -6.12 -13.16 41.27
CA ASP A 760 -4.97 -12.96 42.13
C ASP A 760 -4.84 -11.52 42.67
N PHE A 761 -5.36 -10.51 41.96
CA PHE A 761 -5.22 -9.09 42.30
C PHE A 761 -6.50 -8.30 42.01
N GLY A 762 -6.76 -7.25 42.79
CA GLY A 762 -7.79 -6.27 42.43
C GLY A 762 -7.42 -5.47 41.17
N ALA A 763 -8.42 -4.93 40.44
CA ALA A 763 -8.16 -4.08 39.27
C ALA A 763 -7.34 -2.83 39.64
N ASP A 764 -7.72 -2.12 40.70
CA ASP A 764 -6.95 -0.95 41.18
C ASP A 764 -5.56 -1.34 41.67
N GLU A 765 -5.43 -2.49 42.34
CA GLU A 765 -4.14 -3.00 42.80
C GLU A 765 -3.19 -3.29 41.64
N LEU A 766 -3.69 -3.84 40.53
CA LEU A 766 -2.91 -4.05 39.31
C LEU A 766 -2.46 -2.73 38.67
N LEU A 767 -3.30 -1.70 38.68
CA LEU A 767 -2.93 -0.37 38.17
C LEU A 767 -1.82 0.29 39.00
N GLU A 768 -1.82 0.08 40.32
CA GLU A 768 -0.75 0.52 41.22
C GLU A 768 0.54 -0.29 41.01
N LYS A 769 0.46 -1.63 41.06
CA LYS A 769 1.62 -2.52 40.91
C LYS A 769 2.27 -2.46 39.53
N SER A 770 1.51 -2.17 38.49
CA SER A 770 2.03 -1.91 37.13
C SER A 770 2.65 -0.52 36.97
N ARG A 771 2.54 0.33 37.99
CA ARG A 771 2.96 1.75 38.02
C ARG A 771 2.22 2.64 37.04
N LEU A 772 1.07 2.24 36.51
CA LEU A 772 0.32 3.08 35.58
C LEU A 772 -0.31 4.29 36.27
N ARG A 773 -0.73 4.16 37.53
CA ARG A 773 -1.20 5.28 38.35
C ARG A 773 -0.11 6.33 38.55
N ALA A 774 1.09 5.88 38.93
CA ALA A 774 2.27 6.73 39.03
C ALA A 774 2.65 7.37 37.68
N PHE A 775 2.45 6.65 36.57
CA PHE A 775 2.68 7.20 35.22
C PHE A 775 1.67 8.31 34.89
N LEU A 776 0.38 8.12 35.17
CA LEU A 776 -0.64 9.16 35.00
C LEU A 776 -0.36 10.41 35.85
N GLN A 777 0.11 10.21 37.08
CA GLN A 777 0.53 11.32 37.95
C GLN A 777 1.74 12.06 37.37
N MET A 778 2.76 11.34 36.88
CA MET A 778 3.91 11.95 36.20
C MET A 778 3.48 12.74 34.95
N LEU A 779 2.53 12.19 34.18
CA LEU A 779 1.99 12.80 32.99
C LEU A 779 1.25 14.11 33.31
N SER A 780 0.46 14.15 34.39
CA SER A 780 -0.18 15.37 34.87
C SER A 780 0.83 16.38 35.43
N ASP A 781 1.57 16.01 36.48
CA ASP A 781 2.38 16.91 37.30
C ASP A 781 3.58 17.48 36.54
N ARG A 782 4.24 16.66 35.70
CA ARG A 782 5.54 17.00 35.09
C ARG A 782 5.44 17.32 33.60
N LEU A 783 4.49 16.74 32.88
CA LEU A 783 4.33 16.94 31.44
C LEU A 783 3.24 17.96 31.08
N ILE A 784 2.02 17.77 31.58
CA ILE A 784 0.84 18.52 31.12
C ILE A 784 0.65 19.86 31.86
N LEU A 785 0.90 19.94 33.17
CA LEU A 785 0.58 21.13 33.98
C LEU A 785 1.11 22.46 33.40
N ASN A 786 2.31 22.43 32.80
CA ASN A 786 2.94 23.58 32.15
C ASN A 786 2.87 23.54 30.61
N GLY A 787 1.90 22.80 30.05
CA GLY A 787 1.80 22.49 28.62
C GLY A 787 1.86 23.72 27.72
N LYS A 788 1.13 24.80 28.04
CA LYS A 788 1.14 26.05 27.24
C LYS A 788 2.53 26.69 27.12
N ALA A 789 3.27 26.78 28.23
CA ALA A 789 4.63 27.30 28.21
C ALA A 789 5.58 26.38 27.43
N LYS A 790 5.40 25.06 27.54
CA LYS A 790 6.17 24.07 26.79
C LYS A 790 5.88 24.09 25.29
N ILE A 791 4.63 24.33 24.88
CA ILE A 791 4.25 24.51 23.46
C ILE A 791 5.03 25.68 22.86
N VAL A 792 4.98 26.84 23.52
CA VAL A 792 5.72 28.03 23.10
C VAL A 792 7.21 27.71 23.03
N ARG A 793 7.81 27.20 24.12
CA ARG A 793 9.23 26.88 24.17
C ARG A 793 9.68 25.91 23.07
N ALA A 794 8.94 24.82 22.86
CA ALA A 794 9.29 23.80 21.88
C ALA A 794 9.22 24.35 20.44
N ASN A 795 8.19 25.14 20.11
CA ASN A 795 8.06 25.70 18.77
C ASN A 795 9.08 26.81 18.49
N PHE A 796 9.42 27.63 19.49
CA PHE A 796 10.53 28.60 19.39
C PHE A 796 11.89 27.91 19.22
N ASN A 797 12.13 26.81 19.96
CA ASN A 797 13.33 25.99 19.81
C ASN A 797 13.46 25.44 18.38
N LYS A 798 12.36 24.91 17.81
CA LYS A 798 12.32 24.37 16.44
C LYS A 798 12.63 25.42 15.39
N ALA A 799 12.04 26.61 15.52
CA ALA A 799 12.30 27.73 14.61
C ALA A 799 13.77 28.22 14.73
N ASN A 800 14.29 28.35 15.96
CA ASN A 800 15.65 28.83 16.19
C ASN A 800 16.70 27.85 15.64
N ASP A 801 16.47 26.54 15.75
CA ASP A 801 17.42 25.57 15.23
C ASP A 801 17.46 25.53 13.70
N ALA A 802 16.30 25.61 13.03
CA ALA A 802 16.25 25.74 11.57
C ALA A 802 17.05 26.99 11.09
N LEU A 803 16.96 28.09 11.85
CA LEU A 803 17.74 29.30 11.63
C LEU A 803 19.24 29.12 11.93
N ASN A 804 19.60 28.43 13.03
CA ASN A 804 20.98 28.20 13.44
C ASN A 804 21.73 27.25 12.49
N GLN A 805 21.08 26.19 12.01
CA GLN A 805 21.64 25.29 10.99
C GLN A 805 21.95 26.06 9.70
N THR A 806 21.05 26.96 9.29
CA THR A 806 21.26 27.83 8.13
C THR A 806 22.41 28.83 8.37
N THR A 807 22.44 29.46 9.55
CA THR A 807 23.50 30.40 9.94
C THR A 807 24.88 29.74 9.95
N THR A 808 24.96 28.47 10.38
CA THR A 808 26.19 27.68 10.39
C THR A 808 26.67 27.40 8.96
N THR A 809 25.76 27.00 8.07
CA THR A 809 26.05 26.80 6.64
C THR A 809 26.53 28.08 5.97
N LEU A 810 25.84 29.21 6.18
CA LEU A 810 26.22 30.51 5.64
C LEU A 810 27.57 31.01 6.18
N SER A 811 27.86 30.78 7.46
CA SER A 811 29.16 31.07 8.06
C SER A 811 30.28 30.25 7.39
N GLY A 812 30.01 29.00 7.03
CA GLY A 812 30.92 28.16 6.26
C GLY A 812 31.22 28.74 4.87
N VAL A 813 30.20 29.17 4.13
CA VAL A 813 30.36 29.83 2.81
C VAL A 813 31.14 31.14 2.94
N GLN A 814 30.82 31.97 3.94
CA GLN A 814 31.53 33.21 4.23
C GLN A 814 33.03 32.96 4.49
N GLN A 815 33.37 31.95 5.29
CA GLN A 815 34.76 31.61 5.61
C GLN A 815 35.54 31.18 4.37
N THR A 816 34.90 30.41 3.47
CA THR A 816 35.50 29.99 2.20
C THR A 816 35.78 31.17 1.26
N LEU A 817 34.81 32.08 1.09
CA LEU A 817 35.00 33.26 0.23
C LEU A 817 36.00 34.26 0.81
N SER A 818 36.08 34.38 2.14
CA SER A 818 37.09 35.20 2.82
C SER A 818 38.52 34.70 2.54
N ALA A 819 38.71 33.39 2.55
CA ALA A 819 40.00 32.77 2.21
C ALA A 819 40.38 32.98 0.74
N LEU A 820 39.41 32.92 -0.18
CA LEU A 820 39.61 33.18 -1.60
C LEU A 820 40.00 34.64 -1.86
N SER A 821 39.24 35.60 -1.31
CA SER A 821 39.52 37.04 -1.44
C SER A 821 40.93 37.39 -0.95
N ARG A 822 41.36 36.83 0.18
CA ARG A 822 42.70 37.06 0.73
C ARG A 822 43.81 36.54 -0.18
N LYS A 823 43.66 35.36 -0.79
CA LYS A 823 44.66 34.80 -1.71
C LYS A 823 44.72 35.55 -3.03
N LEU A 824 43.57 35.94 -3.60
CA LEU A 824 43.53 36.76 -4.82
C LEU A 824 44.22 38.11 -4.63
N SER A 825 44.01 38.76 -3.47
CA SER A 825 44.69 40.02 -3.14
C SER A 825 46.22 39.86 -2.99
N GLN A 826 46.70 38.71 -2.51
CA GLN A 826 48.14 38.43 -2.43
C GLN A 826 48.78 38.25 -3.82
N GLU A 827 48.11 37.52 -4.72
CA GLU A 827 48.58 37.30 -6.09
C GLU A 827 48.53 38.60 -6.92
N GLU A 828 47.52 39.44 -6.72
CA GLU A 828 47.42 40.78 -7.31
C GLU A 828 48.64 41.64 -6.93
N GLN A 829 48.92 41.76 -5.63
CA GLN A 829 50.04 42.58 -5.14
C GLN A 829 51.39 42.07 -5.68
N SER A 830 51.54 40.76 -5.80
CA SER A 830 52.72 40.12 -6.39
C SER A 830 52.87 40.47 -7.87
N ALA A 831 51.79 40.37 -8.65
CA ALA A 831 51.80 40.68 -10.09
C ALA A 831 52.14 42.15 -10.36
N LYS A 832 51.52 43.09 -9.65
CA LYS A 832 51.83 44.53 -9.73
C LYS A 832 53.28 44.84 -9.42
N SER A 833 53.80 44.28 -8.32
CA SER A 833 55.20 44.47 -7.93
C SER A 833 56.17 43.95 -9.00
N GLN A 834 55.88 42.79 -9.62
CA GLN A 834 56.71 42.21 -10.68
C GLN A 834 56.63 43.00 -11.99
N LEU A 835 55.45 43.52 -12.34
CA LEU A 835 55.24 44.33 -13.54
C LEU A 835 56.00 45.65 -13.44
N ASN A 836 55.85 46.38 -12.33
CA ASN A 836 56.58 47.63 -12.06
C ASN A 836 58.10 47.40 -12.03
N SER A 837 58.56 46.32 -11.39
CA SER A 837 60.00 45.97 -11.37
C SER A 837 60.54 45.69 -12.77
N SER A 838 59.75 45.03 -13.62
CA SER A 838 60.12 44.73 -15.01
C SER A 838 60.20 46.01 -15.86
N PHE A 839 59.33 46.99 -15.60
CA PHE A 839 59.34 48.28 -16.27
C PHE A 839 60.53 49.16 -15.86
N GLN A 840 60.83 49.23 -14.55
CA GLN A 840 62.02 49.93 -14.06
C GLN A 840 63.30 49.33 -14.66
N ALA A 841 63.33 48.01 -14.87
CA ALA A 841 64.43 47.34 -15.54
C ALA A 841 64.51 47.68 -17.04
N LEU A 842 63.37 47.86 -17.73
CA LEU A 842 63.33 48.36 -19.11
C LEU A 842 63.93 49.77 -19.21
N LYS A 843 63.49 50.70 -18.35
CA LYS A 843 64.00 52.08 -18.31
C LYS A 843 65.54 52.11 -18.25
N LYS A 844 66.12 51.39 -17.30
CA LYS A 844 67.59 51.31 -17.13
C LYS A 844 68.31 50.71 -18.35
N ARG A 845 67.71 49.70 -18.99
CA ARG A 845 68.30 49.05 -20.18
C ARG A 845 68.24 49.95 -21.41
N LEU A 846 67.16 50.72 -21.59
CA LEU A 846 67.03 51.68 -22.68
C LEU A 846 68.03 52.84 -22.54
N GLU A 847 68.18 53.41 -21.34
CA GLU A 847 69.19 54.44 -21.05
C GLU A 847 70.61 53.92 -21.33
N ALA A 848 70.97 52.74 -20.79
CA ALA A 848 72.29 52.16 -20.98
C ALA A 848 72.59 51.80 -22.45
N CYS A 849 71.60 51.29 -23.18
CA CYS A 849 71.76 50.95 -24.59
C CYS A 849 72.00 52.18 -25.47
N GLY A 850 71.24 53.25 -25.24
CA GLY A 850 71.38 54.46 -26.02
C GLY A 850 72.70 55.20 -25.74
N GLU A 851 73.15 55.24 -24.48
CA GLU A 851 74.48 55.75 -24.12
C GLU A 851 75.62 54.99 -24.81
N THR A 852 75.53 53.65 -24.82
CA THR A 852 76.54 52.79 -25.48
C THR A 852 76.62 53.08 -26.98
N LEU A 853 75.49 53.22 -27.66
CA LEU A 853 75.46 53.50 -29.10
C LEU A 853 75.98 54.91 -29.44
N ILE A 854 75.75 55.91 -28.58
CA ILE A 854 76.30 57.26 -28.75
C ILE A 854 77.82 57.28 -28.50
N ASP A 855 78.30 56.52 -27.52
CA ASP A 855 79.74 56.35 -27.26
C ASP A 855 80.45 55.65 -28.42
N ASP A 856 79.82 54.63 -29.01
CA ASP A 856 80.32 53.94 -30.22
C ASP A 856 80.36 54.88 -31.42
N PHE A 857 79.32 55.70 -31.64
CA PHE A 857 79.32 56.75 -32.66
C PHE A 857 80.51 57.69 -32.49
N ALA A 858 80.71 58.22 -31.28
CA ALA A 858 81.80 59.14 -30.98
C ALA A 858 83.17 58.45 -31.20
N SER A 859 83.32 57.22 -30.70
CA SER A 859 84.56 56.44 -30.84
C SER A 859 84.90 56.13 -32.30
N ASN A 860 83.92 55.72 -33.10
CA ASN A 860 84.12 55.36 -34.51
C ASN A 860 84.53 56.56 -35.35
N VAL A 861 83.85 57.71 -35.18
CA VAL A 861 84.24 58.96 -35.86
C VAL A 861 85.64 59.38 -35.43
N ARG A 862 85.96 59.34 -34.13
CA ARG A 862 87.29 59.69 -33.61
C ARG A 862 88.37 58.83 -34.26
N ASN A 863 88.20 57.51 -34.26
CA ASN A 863 89.18 56.56 -34.78
C ASN A 863 89.39 56.71 -36.29
N SER A 864 88.30 56.88 -37.07
CA SER A 864 88.38 57.06 -38.52
C SER A 864 89.11 58.37 -38.89
N VAL A 865 88.76 59.47 -38.23
CA VAL A 865 89.34 60.79 -38.52
C VAL A 865 90.79 60.91 -38.00
N TYR A 866 91.12 60.33 -36.84
CA TYR A 866 92.51 60.27 -36.35
C TYR A 866 93.46 59.54 -37.30
N LYS A 867 93.00 58.43 -37.90
CA LYS A 867 93.76 57.69 -38.92
C LYS A 867 94.09 58.56 -40.15
N GLN A 868 93.20 59.48 -40.51
CA GLN A 868 93.41 60.41 -41.62
C GLN A 868 94.28 61.61 -41.21
N ILE A 869 94.15 62.12 -39.97
CA ILE A 869 95.04 63.17 -39.44
C ILE A 869 96.51 62.72 -39.42
N GLU A 870 96.78 61.45 -39.06
CA GLU A 870 98.13 60.87 -39.07
C GLU A 870 98.79 60.87 -40.46
N ALA A 871 97.98 60.88 -41.53
CA ALA A 871 98.44 61.01 -42.91
C ALA A 871 98.76 62.46 -43.35
N ASN A 872 98.75 63.44 -42.42
CA ASN A 872 99.09 64.86 -42.64
C ASN A 872 98.17 65.60 -43.64
N ILE A 873 96.85 65.44 -43.50
CA ILE A 873 95.85 66.03 -44.41
C ILE A 873 95.70 67.56 -44.28
N SER A 874 95.22 68.23 -45.33
CA SER A 874 94.91 69.67 -45.32
C SER A 874 93.70 69.99 -44.42
N ASN A 875 93.50 71.27 -44.10
CA ASN A 875 92.38 71.68 -43.25
C ASN A 875 91.03 71.53 -43.96
N ASP A 876 90.97 71.78 -45.27
CA ASP A 876 89.78 71.57 -46.08
C ASP A 876 89.46 70.08 -46.20
N THR A 877 90.50 69.25 -46.37
CA THR A 877 90.38 67.77 -46.39
C THR A 877 89.95 67.22 -45.02
N PHE A 878 90.45 67.78 -43.91
CA PHE A 878 90.01 67.43 -42.55
C PHE A 878 88.53 67.75 -42.35
N LYS A 879 88.08 68.95 -42.75
CA LYS A 879 86.67 69.37 -42.65
C LYS A 879 85.75 68.47 -43.48
N SER A 880 86.10 68.19 -44.73
CA SER A 880 85.31 67.32 -45.60
C SER A 880 85.26 65.87 -45.10
N THR A 881 86.38 65.37 -44.56
CA THR A 881 86.48 64.00 -44.00
C THR A 881 85.70 63.86 -42.71
N LEU A 882 85.81 64.83 -41.79
CA LEU A 882 85.04 64.86 -40.55
C LEU A 882 83.53 64.93 -40.82
N THR A 883 83.11 65.78 -41.76
CA THR A 883 81.69 65.91 -42.15
C THR A 883 81.17 64.59 -42.71
N LYS A 884 81.91 63.98 -43.65
CA LYS A 884 81.54 62.71 -44.27
C LYS A 884 81.47 61.56 -43.25
N GLU A 885 82.42 61.48 -42.32
CA GLU A 885 82.43 60.43 -41.30
C GLU A 885 81.30 60.62 -40.27
N LEU A 886 81.04 61.86 -39.84
CA LEU A 886 79.91 62.15 -38.96
C LEU A 886 78.56 61.81 -39.62
N GLU A 887 78.37 62.17 -40.90
CA GLU A 887 77.17 61.79 -41.69
C GLU A 887 77.01 60.27 -41.78
N SER A 888 78.10 59.55 -42.07
CA SER A 888 78.10 58.10 -42.20
C SER A 888 77.76 57.40 -40.89
N GLN A 889 78.41 57.79 -39.79
CA GLN A 889 78.18 57.18 -38.48
C GLN A 889 76.82 57.59 -37.89
N GLN A 890 76.31 58.79 -38.18
CA GLN A 890 74.97 59.20 -37.79
C GLN A 890 73.90 58.37 -38.53
N ALA A 891 74.09 58.10 -39.82
CA ALA A 891 73.19 57.23 -40.57
C ALA A 891 73.21 55.78 -40.06
N LEU A 892 74.37 55.31 -39.55
CA LEU A 892 74.48 54.01 -38.89
C LEU A 892 73.77 53.98 -37.53
N LEU A 893 74.00 55.00 -36.69
CA LEU A 893 73.34 55.17 -35.39
C LEU A 893 71.81 55.27 -35.55
N GLY A 894 71.33 55.99 -36.57
CA GLY A 894 69.90 56.09 -36.90
C GLY A 894 69.26 54.77 -37.34
N LYS A 895 70.05 53.75 -37.73
CA LYS A 895 69.57 52.39 -38.00
C LYS A 895 69.66 51.48 -36.77
N GLN A 896 70.77 51.58 -36.02
CA GLN A 896 71.03 50.70 -34.86
C GLN A 896 70.16 51.06 -33.64
N LEU A 897 69.87 52.34 -33.43
CA LEU A 897 69.12 52.81 -32.27
C LEU A 897 67.66 52.28 -32.25
N PRO A 898 66.87 52.39 -33.34
CA PRO A 898 65.52 51.80 -33.36
C PRO A 898 65.51 50.28 -33.17
N GLU A 899 66.47 49.56 -33.76
CA GLU A 899 66.58 48.10 -33.62
C GLU A 899 66.84 47.69 -32.16
N ALA A 900 67.75 48.40 -31.48
CA ALA A 900 68.11 48.11 -30.10
C ALA A 900 66.99 48.47 -29.10
N VAL A 901 66.31 49.61 -29.31
CA VAL A 901 65.13 50.01 -28.52
C VAL A 901 63.99 49.00 -28.67
N ASN A 902 63.67 48.59 -29.91
CA ASN A 902 62.63 47.60 -30.17
C ASN A 902 62.95 46.23 -29.53
N ALA A 903 64.23 45.82 -29.53
CA ALA A 903 64.65 44.59 -28.89
C ALA A 903 64.45 44.62 -27.36
N GLU A 904 64.75 45.74 -26.70
CA GLU A 904 64.55 45.88 -25.25
C GLU A 904 63.08 45.99 -24.86
N VAL A 905 62.27 46.71 -25.63
CA VAL A 905 60.81 46.77 -25.45
C VAL A 905 60.17 45.40 -25.67
N GLY A 906 60.61 44.65 -26.69
CA GLY A 906 60.13 43.28 -26.94
C GLY A 906 60.45 42.33 -25.79
N LYS A 907 61.59 42.50 -25.09
CA LYS A 907 61.90 41.74 -23.86
C LYS A 907 60.95 42.08 -22.72
N PHE A 908 60.63 43.36 -22.54
CA PHE A 908 59.66 43.79 -21.53
C PHE A 908 58.25 43.28 -21.85
N GLN A 909 57.79 43.38 -23.10
CA GLN A 909 56.47 42.89 -23.52
C GLN A 909 56.30 41.40 -23.20
N LYS A 910 57.31 40.57 -23.50
CA LYS A 910 57.31 39.13 -23.15
C LYS A 910 57.30 38.88 -21.64
N ALA A 911 58.03 39.70 -20.87
CA ALA A 911 58.05 39.58 -19.41
C ALA A 911 56.69 39.96 -18.80
N ALA A 912 56.06 41.03 -19.28
CA ALA A 912 54.73 41.47 -18.87
C ALA A 912 53.66 40.43 -19.23
N GLU A 913 53.67 39.90 -20.46
CA GLU A 913 52.78 38.80 -20.90
C GLU A 913 52.91 37.58 -19.97
N ALA A 914 54.13 37.18 -19.62
CA ALA A 914 54.36 36.05 -18.73
C ALA A 914 53.88 36.30 -17.29
N ILE A 915 53.99 37.53 -16.77
CA ILE A 915 53.49 37.91 -15.45
C ILE A 915 51.95 37.85 -15.44
N LEU A 916 51.31 38.42 -16.46
CA LEU A 916 49.86 38.49 -16.58
C LEU A 916 49.24 37.10 -16.79
N LYS A 917 49.85 36.27 -17.64
CA LYS A 917 49.41 34.88 -17.86
C LYS A 917 49.51 34.02 -16.60
N ARG A 918 50.60 34.15 -15.81
CA ARG A 918 50.72 33.43 -14.53
C ARG A 918 49.66 33.86 -13.52
N PHE A 919 49.38 35.16 -13.43
CA PHE A 919 48.30 35.66 -12.59
C PHE A 919 46.93 35.07 -13.00
N GLU A 920 46.65 35.03 -14.31
CA GLU A 920 45.42 34.43 -14.85
C GLU A 920 45.32 32.92 -14.52
N GLU A 921 46.38 32.15 -14.77
CA GLU A 921 46.44 30.71 -14.51
C GLU A 921 46.25 30.42 -13.01
N HIS A 922 46.91 31.17 -12.12
CA HIS A 922 46.77 31.01 -10.67
C HIS A 922 45.38 31.44 -10.16
N ALA A 923 44.77 32.49 -10.72
CA ALA A 923 43.41 32.90 -10.38
C ALA A 923 42.36 31.84 -10.81
N GLN A 924 42.54 31.23 -11.99
CA GLN A 924 41.69 30.14 -12.49
C GLN A 924 41.86 28.86 -11.65
N GLU A 925 43.10 28.49 -11.31
CA GLU A 925 43.40 27.32 -10.48
C GLU A 925 42.86 27.45 -9.05
N LEU A 926 42.97 28.65 -8.45
CA LEU A 926 42.36 28.97 -7.16
C LEU A 926 40.84 28.86 -7.25
N THR A 927 40.20 29.35 -8.31
CA THR A 927 38.76 29.20 -8.47
C THR A 927 38.33 27.72 -8.60
N ALA A 928 39.03 26.95 -9.43
CA ALA A 928 38.73 25.54 -9.69
C ALA A 928 38.95 24.65 -8.45
N SER A 929 40.01 24.92 -7.67
CA SER A 929 40.31 24.21 -6.43
C SER A 929 39.24 24.42 -5.35
N TYR A 930 38.62 25.61 -5.33
CA TYR A 930 37.58 25.95 -4.36
C TYR A 930 36.20 25.41 -4.77
N ALA A 931 35.90 25.31 -6.06
CA ALA A 931 34.73 24.57 -6.56
C ALA A 931 34.75 23.10 -6.11
N LYS A 932 35.94 22.51 -6.03
CA LYS A 932 36.17 21.11 -5.60
C LYS A 932 36.08 20.91 -4.07
N LEU A 933 36.41 21.93 -3.27
CA LEU A 933 36.26 21.91 -1.81
C LEU A 933 34.80 22.09 -1.37
N GLY A 934 33.99 22.84 -2.13
CA GLY A 934 32.53 22.93 -1.91
C GLY A 934 31.82 21.59 -2.05
N SER A 935 32.22 20.76 -3.02
CA SER A 935 31.63 19.42 -3.26
C SER A 935 31.96 18.34 -2.23
N MET A 936 32.95 18.56 -1.34
CA MET A 936 33.29 17.60 -0.28
C MET A 936 32.57 17.87 1.05
N ARG A 937 31.92 19.03 1.21
CA ARG A 937 31.11 19.37 2.40
C ARG A 937 29.62 19.50 2.13
N PHE A 938 29.22 19.56 0.87
CA PHE A 938 27.84 19.63 0.43
C PHE A 938 27.66 18.67 -0.74
N ASN A 939 26.65 17.80 -0.65
CA ASN A 939 26.52 16.57 -1.43
C ASN A 939 26.05 16.81 -2.89
N GLU A 940 26.66 17.75 -3.62
CA GLU A 940 26.37 17.98 -5.06
C GLU A 940 27.60 18.43 -5.87
N HIS A 941 27.63 18.00 -7.13
CA HIS A 941 28.73 18.23 -8.08
C HIS A 941 28.66 19.61 -8.73
N PHE A 942 29.72 20.39 -8.60
CA PHE A 942 29.80 21.73 -9.15
C PHE A 942 30.99 21.92 -10.10
N LYS A 943 30.75 22.48 -11.28
CA LYS A 943 31.77 22.83 -12.29
C LYS A 943 31.67 24.32 -12.61
N LEU A 944 32.54 25.12 -12.00
CA LEU A 944 32.78 26.51 -12.40
C LEU A 944 33.80 26.55 -13.53
N ASN A 945 33.48 27.26 -14.62
CA ASN A 945 34.43 27.62 -15.67
C ASN A 945 34.50 29.15 -15.74
N ILE A 946 35.32 29.76 -14.88
CA ILE A 946 35.50 31.22 -14.87
C ILE A 946 36.56 31.58 -15.91
N LYS A 947 36.12 32.24 -16.98
CA LYS A 947 37.01 33.03 -17.85
C LYS A 947 37.01 34.45 -17.32
N ILE A 948 38.18 34.93 -16.89
CA ILE A 948 38.35 36.30 -16.41
C ILE A 948 38.61 37.17 -17.64
N ASP A 949 37.56 37.79 -18.20
CA ASP A 949 37.71 38.86 -19.20
C ASP A 949 37.65 40.20 -18.48
N ASN A 950 38.81 40.84 -18.26
CA ASN A 950 38.96 42.08 -17.47
C ASN A 950 38.37 43.35 -18.13
N GLY A 951 37.51 43.24 -19.15
CA GLY A 951 36.95 44.38 -19.90
C GLY A 951 37.98 45.23 -20.67
N ILE A 952 39.27 44.95 -20.51
CA ILE A 952 40.41 45.63 -21.12
C ILE A 952 41.17 44.57 -21.93
N ASN A 953 41.35 44.79 -23.23
CA ASN A 953 42.11 43.87 -24.10
C ASN A 953 43.60 43.92 -23.71
N VAL A 954 43.99 43.09 -22.74
CA VAL A 954 45.35 43.02 -22.19
C VAL A 954 46.39 42.76 -23.29
N MET A 955 46.08 41.88 -24.26
CA MET A 955 46.93 41.66 -25.43
C MET A 955 46.99 42.88 -26.34
N GLY A 956 45.91 43.64 -26.45
CA GLY A 956 45.84 44.92 -27.15
C GLY A 956 46.65 46.02 -26.47
N LEU A 957 46.65 46.11 -25.13
CA LEU A 957 47.48 47.04 -24.35
C LEU A 957 48.96 46.66 -24.36
N LEU A 958 49.29 45.37 -24.33
CA LEU A 958 50.68 44.94 -24.50
C LEU A 958 51.19 45.19 -25.93
N ALA A 959 50.31 45.11 -26.94
CA ALA A 959 50.63 45.47 -28.31
C ALA A 959 50.76 46.99 -28.51
N SER A 960 50.02 47.82 -27.75
CA SER A 960 50.16 49.29 -27.83
C SER A 960 51.53 49.75 -27.35
N LEU A 961 52.16 49.06 -26.39
CA LEU A 961 53.55 49.33 -25.97
C LEU A 961 54.57 49.24 -27.12
N ALA A 962 54.36 48.30 -28.08
CA ALA A 962 55.19 48.21 -29.28
C ALA A 962 54.96 49.39 -30.24
N GLY A 963 53.73 49.90 -30.32
CA GLY A 963 53.39 51.11 -31.07
C GLY A 963 53.98 52.38 -30.46
N ILE A 964 53.95 52.51 -29.13
CA ILE A 964 54.49 53.64 -28.36
C ILE A 964 56.03 53.68 -28.46
N ALA A 965 56.70 52.53 -28.35
CA ALA A 965 58.15 52.44 -28.48
C ALA A 965 58.67 52.80 -29.86
N ALA A 966 57.93 52.45 -30.91
CA ALA A 966 58.35 52.65 -32.29
C ALA A 966 57.97 54.05 -32.81
N ALA A 967 56.93 54.71 -32.27
CA ALA A 967 56.44 56.00 -32.78
C ALA A 967 57.51 57.12 -32.80
N PRO A 968 58.35 57.33 -31.76
CA PRO A 968 59.41 58.35 -31.79
C PRO A 968 60.51 58.04 -32.83
N PHE A 969 60.68 56.77 -33.19
CA PHE A 969 61.83 56.26 -33.96
C PHE A 969 61.47 55.78 -35.38
N THR A 970 60.20 55.54 -35.71
CA THR A 970 59.79 54.84 -36.95
C THR A 970 58.61 55.44 -37.72
N GLY A 971 57.88 56.46 -37.23
CA GLY A 971 56.67 56.93 -37.92
C GLY A 971 56.34 58.43 -37.81
N GLY A 972 56.28 59.11 -38.97
CA GLY A 972 55.47 60.32 -39.19
C GLY A 972 56.13 61.69 -39.05
N ALA A 973 56.92 61.92 -38.00
CA ALA A 973 57.64 63.19 -37.77
C ALA A 973 58.81 62.97 -36.80
N SER A 974 59.73 62.07 -37.16
CA SER A 974 60.78 61.59 -36.26
C SER A 974 61.72 62.71 -35.78
N LEU A 975 61.78 62.90 -34.46
CA LEU A 975 62.71 63.81 -33.77
C LEU A 975 64.18 63.53 -34.11
N TRP A 976 64.49 62.31 -34.58
CA TRP A 976 65.82 61.93 -35.05
C TRP A 976 66.16 62.45 -36.48
N PHE A 977 65.16 62.77 -37.30
CA PHE A 977 65.35 63.35 -38.65
C PHE A 977 65.47 64.89 -38.66
N VAL A 978 65.48 65.53 -37.50
CA VAL A 978 66.07 66.89 -37.35
C VAL A 978 67.61 66.82 -37.47
N GLY A 979 68.17 65.65 -37.77
CA GLY A 979 69.59 65.37 -38.00
C GLY A 979 70.32 66.20 -39.06
N ALA A 980 69.66 67.11 -39.78
CA ALA A 980 70.36 68.16 -40.54
C ALA A 980 70.96 69.25 -39.63
N SER A 981 70.45 69.48 -38.41
CA SER A 981 70.92 70.55 -37.52
C SER A 981 72.16 70.17 -36.69
N VAL A 982 72.27 68.91 -36.25
CA VAL A 982 73.39 68.43 -35.42
C VAL A 982 74.71 68.52 -36.18
N LEU A 983 74.74 68.08 -37.45
CA LEU A 983 75.93 68.22 -38.30
C LEU A 983 76.20 69.68 -38.70
N ALA A 984 75.16 70.48 -38.96
CA ALA A 984 75.32 71.87 -39.36
C ALA A 984 75.99 72.73 -38.28
N ALA A 985 75.75 72.43 -37.00
CA ALA A 985 76.40 73.11 -35.87
C ALA A 985 77.90 72.74 -35.72
N LEU A 986 78.29 71.53 -36.15
CA LEU A 986 79.63 70.96 -35.94
C LEU A 986 80.67 71.39 -37.00
N VAL A 987 80.22 72.04 -38.07
CA VAL A 987 81.06 72.44 -39.22
C VAL A 987 81.65 73.86 -39.05
N SER A 988 81.53 74.49 -37.88
CA SER A 988 82.12 75.81 -37.58
C SER A 988 83.64 75.76 -37.30
N VAL A 989 84.42 75.11 -38.16
CA VAL A 989 85.88 75.33 -38.21
C VAL A 989 86.11 76.54 -39.11
N SER A 990 85.99 77.75 -38.56
CA SER A 990 86.10 78.98 -39.39
C SER A 990 86.90 80.12 -38.76
N LYS A 991 87.59 79.92 -37.63
CA LYS A 991 88.34 81.04 -37.00
C LYS A 991 89.72 80.74 -36.39
N ALA A 992 90.34 79.58 -36.64
CA ALA A 992 91.63 79.29 -36.01
C ALA A 992 92.62 78.47 -36.86
N LEU A 993 92.77 78.76 -38.16
CA LEU A 993 93.84 78.17 -38.97
C LEU A 993 94.45 79.21 -39.92
N ILE A 994 95.41 79.99 -39.43
CA ILE A 994 96.27 80.87 -40.25
C ILE A 994 97.76 80.54 -39.97
N GLY A 995 98.47 80.13 -41.03
CA GLY A 995 99.85 80.53 -41.37
C GLY A 995 101.06 80.15 -40.49
N ALA A 996 101.78 79.11 -40.95
CA ALA A 996 103.22 78.79 -40.78
C ALA A 996 103.74 78.14 -39.48
N PHE A 997 104.48 77.02 -39.69
CA PHE A 997 105.39 76.23 -38.81
C PHE A 997 104.92 74.84 -38.25
N SER A 998 105.59 73.78 -38.73
CA SER A 998 105.61 72.33 -38.34
C SER A 998 104.36 71.45 -38.57
N SER A 999 104.57 70.22 -39.07
CA SER A 999 103.51 69.22 -39.35
C SER A 999 102.87 68.63 -38.08
N SER A 1000 103.63 68.49 -36.99
CA SER A 1000 103.15 67.93 -35.71
C SER A 1000 102.17 68.85 -34.97
N TYR A 1001 102.37 70.17 -35.02
CA TYR A 1001 101.48 71.15 -34.39
C TYR A 1001 100.10 71.23 -35.08
N LYS A 1002 100.09 71.19 -36.41
CA LYS A 1002 98.85 71.14 -37.22
C LYS A 1002 98.01 69.90 -36.92
N MET A 1003 98.64 68.73 -36.80
CA MET A 1003 97.96 67.48 -36.42
C MET A 1003 97.37 67.55 -35.01
N SER A 1004 98.10 68.15 -34.05
CA SER A 1004 97.61 68.35 -32.67
C SER A 1004 96.37 69.26 -32.62
N GLN A 1005 96.37 70.35 -33.39
CA GLN A 1005 95.20 71.24 -33.49
C GLN A 1005 93.99 70.57 -34.15
N GLN A 1006 94.21 69.76 -35.20
CA GLN A 1006 93.13 68.97 -35.83
C GLN A 1006 92.54 67.93 -34.86
N ARG A 1007 93.38 67.30 -34.01
CA ARG A 1007 92.91 66.38 -32.95
C ARG A 1007 92.10 67.11 -31.88
N GLN A 1008 92.56 68.27 -31.41
CA GLN A 1008 91.83 69.07 -30.43
C GLN A 1008 90.49 69.60 -30.97
N ALA A 1009 90.46 70.02 -32.24
CA ALA A 1009 89.23 70.44 -32.92
C ALA A 1009 88.25 69.27 -33.10
N LEU A 1010 88.74 68.08 -33.46
CA LEU A 1010 87.93 66.87 -33.51
C LEU A 1010 87.32 66.56 -32.14
N GLU A 1011 88.12 66.53 -31.08
CA GLU A 1011 87.66 66.14 -29.74
C GLU A 1011 86.58 67.09 -29.20
N ASN A 1012 86.75 68.40 -29.39
CA ASN A 1012 85.76 69.39 -28.97
C ASN A 1012 84.44 69.26 -29.74
N ASN A 1013 84.51 69.07 -31.06
CA ASN A 1013 83.31 68.90 -31.90
C ASN A 1013 82.61 67.57 -31.59
N LEU A 1014 83.37 66.48 -31.45
CA LEU A 1014 82.85 65.16 -31.14
C LEU A 1014 82.17 65.11 -29.76
N ARG A 1015 82.76 65.77 -28.75
CA ARG A 1015 82.15 65.89 -27.42
C ARG A 1015 80.82 66.63 -27.49
N SER A 1016 80.77 67.77 -28.19
CA SER A 1016 79.54 68.53 -28.37
C SER A 1016 78.48 67.75 -29.16
N ALA A 1017 78.89 66.98 -30.16
CA ALA A 1017 78.00 66.12 -30.95
C ALA A 1017 77.39 65.01 -30.09
N ALA A 1018 78.22 64.32 -29.30
CA ALA A 1018 77.77 63.28 -28.40
C ALA A 1018 76.85 63.84 -27.30
N GLU A 1019 77.15 65.02 -26.76
CA GLU A 1019 76.34 65.65 -25.71
C GLU A 1019 74.94 66.07 -26.22
N GLN A 1020 74.85 66.65 -27.43
CA GLN A 1020 73.56 66.95 -28.06
C GLN A 1020 72.77 65.68 -28.43
N LEU A 1021 73.45 64.63 -28.88
CA LEU A 1021 72.81 63.32 -29.14
C LEU A 1021 72.29 62.71 -27.83
N ARG A 1022 73.02 62.83 -26.71
CA ARG A 1022 72.57 62.38 -25.39
C ARG A 1022 71.36 63.15 -24.90
N GLU A 1023 71.35 64.47 -25.00
CA GLU A 1023 70.18 65.29 -24.60
C GLU A 1023 68.93 64.96 -25.43
N THR A 1024 69.11 64.75 -26.74
CA THR A 1024 68.01 64.38 -27.66
C THR A 1024 67.50 62.96 -27.37
N LEU A 1025 68.41 62.01 -27.12
CA LEU A 1025 68.06 60.65 -26.73
C LEU A 1025 67.33 60.65 -25.37
N HIS A 1026 67.83 61.37 -24.37
CA HIS A 1026 67.24 61.40 -23.04
C HIS A 1026 65.83 61.98 -23.05
N SER A 1027 65.62 63.10 -23.75
CA SER A 1027 64.29 63.72 -23.87
C SER A 1027 63.29 62.85 -24.64
N SER A 1028 63.73 62.20 -25.72
CA SER A 1028 62.87 61.28 -26.49
C SER A 1028 62.53 59.99 -25.73
N LEU A 1029 63.48 59.43 -24.98
CA LEU A 1029 63.24 58.28 -24.10
C LEU A 1029 62.32 58.66 -22.93
N ALA A 1030 62.49 59.85 -22.34
CA ALA A 1030 61.63 60.31 -21.24
C ALA A 1030 60.16 60.40 -21.66
N ALA A 1031 59.87 60.99 -22.83
CA ALA A 1031 58.50 61.07 -23.35
C ALA A 1031 57.90 59.69 -23.65
N ALA A 1032 58.68 58.79 -24.29
CA ALA A 1032 58.21 57.45 -24.60
C ALA A 1032 57.99 56.58 -23.34
N LEU A 1033 58.81 56.77 -22.30
CA LEU A 1033 58.65 56.08 -21.02
C LEU A 1033 57.44 56.60 -20.22
N ASP A 1034 57.09 57.88 -20.35
CA ASP A 1034 55.89 58.47 -19.72
C ASP A 1034 54.60 57.85 -20.32
N ASP A 1035 54.52 57.76 -21.65
CA ASP A 1035 53.39 57.11 -22.34
C ASP A 1035 53.28 55.60 -21.99
N MET A 1036 54.42 54.92 -21.78
CA MET A 1036 54.43 53.52 -21.32
C MET A 1036 54.01 53.38 -19.86
N GLN A 1037 54.33 54.36 -19.01
CA GLN A 1037 53.92 54.40 -17.60
C GLN A 1037 52.38 54.47 -17.50
N ASP A 1038 51.73 55.31 -18.31
CA ASP A 1038 50.25 55.37 -18.38
C ASP A 1038 49.64 54.02 -18.76
N THR A 1039 50.28 53.29 -19.68
CA THR A 1039 49.82 51.96 -20.11
C THR A 1039 49.99 50.92 -18.99
N ILE A 1040 51.03 51.05 -18.15
CA ILE A 1040 51.25 50.18 -16.99
C ILE A 1040 50.25 50.47 -15.87
N GLU A 1041 49.89 51.74 -15.66
CA GLU A 1041 48.84 52.10 -14.69
C GLU A 1041 47.48 51.52 -15.09
N GLN A 1042 47.18 51.44 -16.39
CA GLN A 1042 45.99 50.75 -16.89
C GLN A 1042 46.04 49.23 -16.64
N LEU A 1043 47.22 48.61 -16.76
CA LEU A 1043 47.41 47.19 -16.43
C LEU A 1043 47.30 46.93 -14.91
N ASP A 1044 47.77 47.85 -14.06
CA ASP A 1044 47.62 47.78 -12.61
C ASP A 1044 46.14 47.85 -12.20
N LEU A 1045 45.35 48.73 -12.82
CA LEU A 1045 43.90 48.81 -12.59
C LEU A 1045 43.18 47.52 -13.02
N ALA A 1046 43.60 46.91 -14.13
CA ALA A 1046 43.05 45.63 -14.60
C ALA A 1046 43.34 44.46 -13.63
N LEU A 1047 44.49 44.49 -12.94
CA LEU A 1047 44.86 43.49 -11.93
C LEU A 1047 44.03 43.61 -10.63
N GLU A 1048 43.55 44.80 -10.28
CA GLU A 1048 42.78 45.06 -9.04
C GLU A 1048 41.36 44.47 -9.02
N ALA A 1049 40.72 44.41 -10.19
CA ALA A 1049 39.29 44.17 -10.29
C ALA A 1049 38.82 42.84 -9.64
N PRO A 1050 39.52 41.69 -9.81
CA PRO A 1050 39.10 40.42 -9.21
C PRO A 1050 39.16 40.40 -7.67
N ALA A 1051 40.19 41.00 -7.08
CA ALA A 1051 40.40 40.98 -5.63
C ALA A 1051 39.44 41.93 -4.88
N LYS A 1052 39.22 43.14 -5.40
CA LYS A 1052 38.22 44.10 -4.86
C LYS A 1052 36.81 43.53 -4.89
N GLN A 1053 36.47 42.80 -5.95
CA GLN A 1053 35.15 42.19 -6.07
C GLN A 1053 34.92 41.02 -5.11
N ALA A 1054 35.89 40.13 -4.93
CA ALA A 1054 35.80 39.06 -3.94
C ALA A 1054 35.64 39.62 -2.50
N ALA A 1055 36.28 40.74 -2.18
CA ALA A 1055 36.16 41.40 -0.87
C ALA A 1055 34.75 41.97 -0.60
N ASN A 1056 34.11 42.59 -1.61
CA ASN A 1056 32.76 43.13 -1.47
C ASN A 1056 31.69 42.04 -1.24
N GLN A 1057 31.85 40.86 -1.86
CA GLN A 1057 30.96 39.73 -1.62
C GLN A 1057 31.10 39.15 -0.21
N VAL A 1058 32.32 39.09 0.32
CA VAL A 1058 32.60 38.67 1.70
C VAL A 1058 31.96 39.61 2.71
N ASP A 1059 32.06 40.92 2.50
CA ASP A 1059 31.46 41.93 3.39
C ASP A 1059 29.93 41.83 3.43
N THR A 1060 29.29 41.61 2.28
CA THR A 1060 27.83 41.46 2.17
C THR A 1060 27.34 40.19 2.88
N LEU A 1061 28.05 39.07 2.73
CA LEU A 1061 27.75 37.82 3.44
C LEU A 1061 27.97 37.96 4.95
N SER A 1062 29.02 38.67 5.37
CA SER A 1062 29.31 38.96 6.79
C SER A 1062 28.18 39.73 7.46
N ARG A 1063 27.68 40.78 6.80
CA ARG A 1063 26.52 41.56 7.28
C ARG A 1063 25.26 40.70 7.41
N SER A 1064 25.01 39.84 6.43
CA SER A 1064 23.85 38.92 6.42
C SER A 1064 23.92 37.89 7.55
N THR A 1065 25.08 37.23 7.73
CA THR A 1065 25.30 36.27 8.82
C THR A 1065 25.12 36.91 10.20
N ASN A 1066 25.57 38.15 10.39
CA ASN A 1066 25.38 38.86 11.66
C ASN A 1066 23.91 39.19 11.95
N ARG A 1067 23.12 39.57 10.94
CA ARG A 1067 21.68 39.81 11.13
C ARG A 1067 20.93 38.53 11.52
N LEU A 1068 21.25 37.39 10.90
CA LEU A 1068 20.66 36.09 11.28
C LEU A 1068 21.02 35.68 12.72
N LYS A 1069 22.25 35.97 13.17
CA LYS A 1069 22.65 35.76 14.58
C LYS A 1069 21.89 36.66 15.56
N ILE A 1070 21.59 37.90 15.17
CA ILE A 1070 20.78 38.82 15.99
C ILE A 1070 19.34 38.31 16.09
N LEU A 1071 18.75 37.87 14.98
CA LEU A 1071 17.41 37.29 14.95
C LEU A 1071 17.33 36.02 15.81
N SER A 1072 18.30 35.11 15.67
CA SER A 1072 18.43 33.92 16.52
C SER A 1072 18.41 34.27 18.02
N ARG A 1073 19.18 35.29 18.43
CA ARG A 1073 19.20 35.76 19.81
C ARG A 1073 17.88 36.38 20.28
N GLN A 1074 17.14 37.05 19.38
CA GLN A 1074 15.80 37.56 19.70
C GLN A 1074 14.79 36.42 19.89
N ILE A 1075 14.88 35.36 19.09
CA ILE A 1075 14.05 34.14 19.22
C ILE A 1075 14.36 33.43 20.55
N GLU A 1076 15.64 33.32 20.94
CA GLU A 1076 16.03 32.76 22.24
C GLU A 1076 15.39 33.50 23.42
N ILE A 1077 15.43 34.83 23.38
CA ILE A 1077 14.84 35.68 24.42
C ILE A 1077 13.32 35.52 24.46
N ALA A 1078 12.66 35.52 23.31
CA ALA A 1078 11.20 35.41 23.24
C ALA A 1078 10.68 34.00 23.58
N GLY A 1079 11.44 32.96 23.29
CA GLY A 1079 11.11 31.57 23.58
C GLY A 1079 11.45 31.10 25.00
N ASN A 1080 12.16 31.92 25.81
CA ASN A 1080 12.75 31.53 27.09
C ASN A 1080 13.61 30.24 26.96
N LEU A 1081 14.48 30.18 25.96
CA LEU A 1081 15.17 28.96 25.54
C LEU A 1081 16.38 28.56 26.40
#